data_AF-A0AAV7B1Z4-F1
#
_entry.id   AF-A0AAV7B1Z4-F1
#
_cell.length_a   1.000
_cell.length_b   1.000
_cell.length_c   1.000
_cell.angle_alpha   90.00
_cell.angle_beta   90.00
_cell.angle_gamma   90.00
#
_symmetry.space_group_name_H-M   'P 1'
#
loop_
_entity.id
_entity.type
_entity.pdbx_description
1 polymer ?
#
loop_
_entity_poly.entity_id
_entity_poly.type
_entity_poly.pdbx_seq_one_letter_code
_entity_poly.pdbx_strand_id
1 'polypeptide(L)'
;MFLAAHSCVHRRLDSNPLFCDCELMWLVDLLHTFTERSSSHTAATCEHPVNLRGTSLSSLSADQFNCEVPRIVSEPKDADVILGNTVYFICRAEGNPKPNIVWLHNNNEIDTGYDGRLNLLHDGTLMIQNTQESDKGAYQCTAKNIAGEVRTQEAILRYSGSRSKPFFIIQPQNTEALVGSSVTLECGVSGDPQPRITWTTGTGDFVSSNDHFTVTSSGGLYIQNVTFSEQGLYWCHASNSEGSIKASASVIVQEVQRFTVVPNDQTLTEGEDAQFPCVASGKPAPVITWTKQGDELPNDGRHIIKESGTLQILRISHLDGGQYECHATSSMGVNSVSVQLYVQSPDMVRIGDAYVETSLQEAIHSVNAGFNTTHRHLFSRLPKSPADLMALSRYPRDPEAIETIRAAEILEMTLKLIEEHVHQGLTEDLNITSYHYRDLVSPHYISMIANVSGCSAHRRAPNCSDICFHQRYRMHDGTCNNLQHPTWGASLTAFQRLLKPTYQNGINLPRGLGTSEESGVLPLPLPRLVSTTMIGSETITPDFQYTHMIMQWGQFLDHDLDQTIPALSMSRFSDSAPCSQVCSNDPPCLPIDIPENDPRGSSGRCMFFARSSPVCGSGVTSLLMDSVYYREQVNMLTSYLDASNVYGSTEKESSELRDLTNQKGMLKAGQVVPTSGKHLMPFAIGPPTECMRDERESSVPCFLAGDHRANEQLGLTSMHTLWFREHNRIAKVLLKLNQHWNGDKIYHEARKIVGAQMQHITYEHWLPKIFGETGLNMLGEYRGYDPNVNSGIFNSFATAAFRFGHTLINPTLYRLNESFQTIEEGHLPLHKAFFSPFRLIQERGIDPVLRGLYGVSAKMRVPAELLNLELTEKLFSAVHTVSLDLAAINIQRGRDHGIPPYNDFRVFCNLTSAQDFEDLKEEIKNQDIREKLRSLYGTPKNVDLFPALMVEDLVPGSRLGPTLMCLLVTQFKRLRDGDRFWYRNPGVFTPAQLTQIKQASLARILCDNGDNIQHVQKDVFYVASFPKGMQKCEDIPGIDLSFWKECCDGCRSNGQFDSLSLQFRSRRDQQLSYSEDNPHILSAEDSRLHELPYDYSAENHVPGLESVISTLQNKVQELEAQVKHLRKILKDEYLEHPSQM
;
A
#
# COMPACT_ATOMS: atom_id res chain seq x y z
N MET A 1 -12.59 28.86 -21.08
CA MET A 1 -14.04 28.65 -21.30
C MET A 1 -14.22 27.26 -21.89
N PHE A 2 -15.14 26.49 -21.31
CA PHE A 2 -15.63 25.14 -21.59
C PHE A 2 -15.15 24.37 -22.84
N LEU A 3 -14.25 23.39 -22.63
CA LEU A 3 -14.30 21.99 -23.12
C LEU A 3 -12.94 21.32 -22.88
N ALA A 4 -12.65 21.01 -21.62
CA ALA A 4 -11.55 20.13 -21.23
C ALA A 4 -11.92 19.47 -19.90
N ALA A 5 -12.88 18.54 -19.96
CA ALA A 5 -13.28 17.70 -18.84
C ALA A 5 -13.40 16.25 -19.32
N HIS A 6 -12.44 15.75 -20.10
CA HIS A 6 -12.26 14.35 -20.52
C HIS A 6 -10.78 14.13 -20.87
N SER A 7 -9.91 14.13 -19.85
CA SER A 7 -8.51 13.66 -19.90
C SER A 7 -7.86 14.11 -18.58
N CYS A 8 -7.39 13.17 -17.74
CA CYS A 8 -6.63 13.51 -16.53
C CYS A 8 -5.30 12.76 -16.53
N VAL A 9 -4.22 13.49 -16.84
CA VAL A 9 -2.81 13.16 -16.60
C VAL A 9 -2.12 14.46 -16.13
N HIS A 10 -1.19 14.41 -15.17
CA HIS A 10 -0.17 15.46 -14.98
C HIS A 10 1.21 14.86 -14.60
N ARG A 11 2.27 15.33 -15.29
CA ARG A 11 3.70 14.98 -15.17
C ARG A 11 4.49 16.11 -14.45
N ARG A 12 5.65 15.85 -13.80
CA ARG A 12 6.60 16.88 -13.26
C ARG A 12 7.68 17.27 -14.28
N LEU A 13 8.27 18.46 -14.17
CA LEU A 13 9.15 19.09 -15.18
C LEU A 13 10.66 18.93 -14.94
N ASP A 14 11.11 18.66 -13.71
CA ASP A 14 12.53 18.60 -13.33
C ASP A 14 13.20 17.23 -13.54
N SER A 15 12.41 16.17 -13.74
CA SER A 15 12.87 14.79 -13.93
C SER A 15 12.68 14.27 -15.36
N ASN A 16 12.30 15.13 -16.29
CA ASN A 16 12.12 14.81 -17.70
C ASN A 16 13.19 15.55 -18.54
N PRO A 17 13.74 14.94 -19.61
CA PRO A 17 14.51 15.67 -20.61
C PRO A 17 13.65 16.82 -21.14
N LEU A 18 13.95 18.05 -20.75
CA LEU A 18 13.16 19.20 -21.17
C LEU A 18 13.52 19.57 -22.59
N PHE A 19 12.57 19.37 -23.49
CA PHE A 19 12.65 19.88 -24.84
C PHE A 19 12.18 21.33 -24.79
N CYS A 20 13.15 22.24 -24.72
CA CYS A 20 12.93 23.67 -24.70
C CYS A 20 12.62 24.17 -26.11
N ASP A 21 11.42 23.87 -26.56
CA ASP A 21 10.79 24.51 -27.69
C ASP A 21 9.67 25.46 -27.22
N CYS A 22 9.01 26.07 -28.17
CA CYS A 22 8.00 27.09 -27.91
C CYS A 22 6.82 26.62 -27.09
N GLU A 23 6.49 25.32 -27.10
CA GLU A 23 5.38 24.80 -26.32
C GLU A 23 5.68 24.84 -24.81
N LEU A 24 6.93 25.07 -24.41
CA LEU A 24 7.35 25.23 -23.02
C LEU A 24 7.44 26.68 -22.54
N MET A 25 7.28 27.69 -23.40
CA MET A 25 7.53 29.09 -23.02
C MET A 25 6.48 29.69 -22.06
N TRP A 26 5.26 29.12 -21.97
CA TRP A 26 4.30 29.50 -20.91
C TRP A 26 4.89 29.27 -19.52
N LEU A 27 5.79 28.29 -19.38
CA LEU A 27 6.49 28.00 -18.14
C LEU A 27 7.58 29.05 -17.86
N VAL A 28 8.21 29.60 -18.90
CA VAL A 28 9.19 30.69 -18.80
C VAL A 28 8.54 31.97 -18.32
N ASP A 29 7.41 32.38 -18.91
CA ASP A 29 6.64 33.56 -18.49
C ASP A 29 6.15 33.44 -17.05
N LEU A 30 5.69 32.24 -16.67
CA LEU A 30 5.31 31.90 -15.30
C LEU A 30 6.51 32.04 -14.36
N LEU A 31 7.67 31.50 -14.71
CA LEU A 31 8.90 31.58 -13.91
C LEU A 31 9.43 33.02 -13.80
N HIS A 32 9.28 33.85 -14.84
CA HIS A 32 9.61 35.28 -14.80
C HIS A 32 8.67 36.09 -13.89
N THR A 33 7.36 35.80 -13.90
CA THR A 33 6.42 36.45 -12.97
C THR A 33 6.68 36.07 -11.50
N PHE A 34 7.24 34.89 -11.25
CA PHE A 34 7.60 34.44 -9.90
C PHE A 34 8.95 34.98 -9.41
N THR A 35 9.90 35.31 -10.30
CA THR A 35 11.23 35.83 -9.93
C THR A 35 11.21 37.29 -9.48
N GLU A 36 10.24 38.11 -9.91
CA GLU A 36 10.06 39.48 -9.38
C GLU A 36 9.59 39.52 -7.90
N ARG A 37 9.17 38.38 -7.32
CA ARG A 37 8.65 38.29 -5.94
C ARG A 37 9.51 37.45 -4.98
N SER A 38 10.61 36.84 -5.42
CA SER A 38 11.35 35.86 -4.60
C SER A 38 12.82 35.69 -5.03
N SER A 39 13.74 35.79 -4.07
CA SER A 39 15.17 35.53 -4.22
C SER A 39 15.54 34.08 -3.89
N SER A 40 15.32 33.13 -4.80
CA SER A 40 16.07 31.85 -4.87
C SER A 40 15.71 31.08 -6.15
N HIS A 41 16.74 30.66 -6.89
CA HIS A 41 16.69 30.06 -8.21
C HIS A 41 16.90 28.54 -8.15
N THR A 42 15.88 27.76 -8.50
CA THR A 42 16.10 26.46 -9.15
C THR A 42 15.26 26.45 -10.40
N ALA A 43 15.87 26.91 -11.49
CA ALA A 43 15.22 26.95 -12.79
C ALA A 43 15.34 25.59 -13.46
N ALA A 44 14.23 25.06 -13.95
CA ALA A 44 14.21 23.97 -14.91
C ALA A 44 15.23 24.26 -16.04
N THR A 45 16.06 23.29 -16.43
CA THR A 45 17.09 23.47 -17.46
C THR A 45 16.74 22.66 -18.71
N CYS A 46 17.00 23.22 -19.88
CA CYS A 46 16.79 22.51 -21.13
C CYS A 46 17.72 21.30 -21.24
N GLU A 47 17.23 20.18 -21.75
CA GLU A 47 18.05 19.03 -22.13
C GLU A 47 18.21 18.95 -23.66
N HIS A 48 17.18 19.43 -24.39
CA HIS A 48 17.15 19.60 -25.84
C HIS A 48 16.53 20.96 -26.21
N PRO A 49 16.82 21.55 -27.39
CA PRO A 49 17.86 21.16 -28.33
C PRO A 49 19.27 21.36 -27.73
N VAL A 50 20.26 20.69 -28.31
CA VAL A 50 21.63 20.59 -27.74
C VAL A 50 22.26 21.98 -27.48
N ASN A 51 21.91 22.99 -28.29
CA ASN A 51 22.38 24.37 -28.13
C ASN A 51 21.80 25.10 -26.90
N LEU A 52 20.73 24.59 -26.29
CA LEU A 52 20.14 25.13 -25.06
C LEU A 52 20.42 24.24 -23.85
N ARG A 53 21.06 23.08 -24.03
CA ARG A 53 21.27 22.09 -22.95
C ARG A 53 21.97 22.68 -21.74
N GLY A 54 21.41 22.45 -20.54
CA GLY A 54 21.87 23.00 -19.27
C GLY A 54 21.51 24.48 -19.05
N THR A 55 20.88 25.14 -20.02
CA THR A 55 20.45 26.54 -19.88
C THR A 55 19.17 26.62 -19.08
N SER A 56 19.12 27.55 -18.13
CA SER A 56 17.96 27.82 -17.29
C SER A 56 16.78 28.34 -18.12
N LEU A 57 15.60 27.73 -17.99
CA LEU A 57 14.37 28.19 -18.66
C LEU A 57 14.07 29.66 -18.37
N SER A 58 14.29 30.12 -17.14
CA SER A 58 14.06 31.52 -16.72
C SER A 58 15.12 32.51 -17.24
N SER A 59 16.07 32.06 -18.07
CA SER A 59 17.08 32.93 -18.70
C SER A 59 16.96 32.99 -20.22
N LEU A 60 15.98 32.26 -20.77
CA LEU A 60 15.77 32.12 -22.20
C LEU A 60 14.63 33.04 -22.67
N SER A 61 14.81 33.68 -23.82
CA SER A 61 13.83 34.55 -24.47
C SER A 61 13.08 33.82 -25.59
N ALA A 62 11.91 34.31 -26.00
CA ALA A 62 11.09 33.69 -27.05
C ALA A 62 11.87 33.40 -28.36
N ASP A 63 12.83 34.27 -28.71
CA ASP A 63 13.70 34.10 -29.89
C ASP A 63 14.65 32.90 -29.76
N GLN A 64 15.05 32.53 -28.55
CA GLN A 64 15.96 31.41 -28.28
C GLN A 64 15.24 30.05 -28.28
N PHE A 65 13.91 30.04 -28.09
CA PHE A 65 13.07 28.85 -28.23
C PHE A 65 12.61 28.59 -29.69
N ASN A 66 13.07 29.41 -30.65
CA ASN A 66 12.59 29.44 -32.04
C ASN A 66 11.08 29.72 -32.14
N CYS A 67 10.57 30.67 -31.36
CA CYS A 67 9.16 31.00 -31.37
C CYS A 67 8.82 32.00 -32.45
N GLU A 68 7.73 31.72 -33.14
CA GLU A 68 7.27 32.53 -34.25
C GLU A 68 6.11 33.37 -33.74
N VAL A 69 6.34 34.70 -33.73
CA VAL A 69 5.27 35.69 -33.50
C VAL A 69 4.11 35.36 -34.43
N PRO A 70 2.85 35.45 -33.97
CA PRO A 70 1.72 35.10 -34.79
C PRO A 70 1.76 35.94 -36.06
N ARG A 71 1.80 35.26 -37.19
CA ARG A 71 1.68 35.87 -38.50
C ARG A 71 0.30 35.57 -39.02
N ILE A 72 -0.45 36.63 -39.35
CA ILE A 72 -1.70 36.45 -40.09
C ILE A 72 -1.37 35.86 -41.46
N VAL A 73 -1.83 34.64 -41.67
CA VAL A 73 -1.75 33.93 -42.94
C VAL A 73 -2.96 34.20 -43.79
N SER A 74 -4.10 34.51 -43.17
CA SER A 74 -5.30 34.92 -43.88
C SER A 74 -6.00 36.02 -43.10
N GLU A 75 -6.07 37.19 -43.73
CA GLU A 75 -6.81 38.35 -43.25
C GLU A 75 -8.31 38.19 -43.58
N PRO A 76 -9.21 38.62 -42.68
CA PRO A 76 -10.61 38.75 -43.01
C PRO A 76 -10.82 39.82 -44.07
N LYS A 77 -11.89 39.66 -44.83
CA LYS A 77 -12.28 40.59 -45.88
C LYS A 77 -13.66 41.12 -45.60
N ASP A 78 -13.92 42.35 -46.05
CA ASP A 78 -15.26 42.89 -46.12
C ASP A 78 -16.21 41.85 -46.70
N ALA A 79 -17.37 41.70 -46.05
CA ALA A 79 -18.38 40.75 -46.45
C ALA A 79 -19.69 41.49 -46.67
N ASP A 80 -20.29 41.28 -47.83
CA ASP A 80 -21.66 41.69 -48.11
C ASP A 80 -22.58 40.47 -47.98
N VAL A 81 -23.53 40.49 -47.04
CA VAL A 81 -24.42 39.35 -46.77
C VAL A 81 -25.91 39.75 -46.86
N ILE A 82 -26.81 38.80 -47.12
CA ILE A 82 -28.26 39.04 -47.01
C ILE A 82 -28.69 38.64 -45.60
N LEU A 83 -29.59 39.40 -44.97
CA LEU A 83 -30.16 39.06 -43.66
C LEU A 83 -30.64 37.60 -43.62
N GLY A 84 -30.24 36.87 -42.59
CA GLY A 84 -30.55 35.46 -42.39
C GLY A 84 -29.55 34.47 -43.01
N ASN A 85 -28.62 34.93 -43.87
CA ASN A 85 -27.54 34.06 -44.37
C ASN A 85 -26.39 33.95 -43.36
N THR A 86 -25.53 32.95 -43.55
CA THR A 86 -24.31 32.74 -42.73
C THR A 86 -23.12 33.47 -43.34
N VAL A 87 -22.37 34.23 -42.54
CA VAL A 87 -21.10 34.85 -42.95
C VAL A 87 -19.94 34.25 -42.18
N TYR A 88 -18.77 34.22 -42.82
CA TYR A 88 -17.54 33.71 -42.24
C TYR A 88 -16.43 34.76 -42.38
N PHE A 89 -15.84 35.15 -41.26
CA PHE A 89 -14.64 35.96 -41.25
C PHE A 89 -13.45 35.05 -41.00
N ILE A 90 -12.66 34.82 -42.06
CA ILE A 90 -11.48 33.96 -41.99
C ILE A 90 -10.38 34.74 -41.30
N CYS A 91 -9.86 34.18 -40.21
CA CYS A 91 -8.60 34.62 -39.65
C CYS A 91 -7.76 33.40 -39.35
N ARG A 92 -6.74 33.19 -40.19
CA ARG A 92 -5.75 32.15 -39.94
C ARG A 92 -4.47 32.82 -39.53
N ALA A 93 -3.94 32.39 -38.40
CA ALA A 93 -2.62 32.80 -37.97
C ALA A 93 -1.77 31.55 -37.74
N GLU A 94 -0.57 31.59 -38.30
CA GLU A 94 0.49 30.64 -37.99
C GLU A 94 1.38 31.28 -36.94
N GLY A 95 1.94 30.45 -36.09
CA GLY A 95 2.84 30.87 -35.04
C GLY A 95 3.24 29.63 -34.28
N ASN A 96 4.41 29.69 -33.67
CA ASN A 96 4.90 28.64 -32.82
C ASN A 96 5.10 29.26 -31.43
N PRO A 97 4.23 28.97 -30.43
CA PRO A 97 3.11 28.02 -30.45
C PRO A 97 1.90 28.52 -31.24
N LYS A 98 1.00 27.60 -31.61
CA LYS A 98 -0.23 27.92 -32.36
C LYS A 98 -1.01 29.05 -31.65
N PRO A 99 -1.28 30.18 -32.31
CA PRO A 99 -1.91 31.33 -31.67
C PRO A 99 -3.40 31.08 -31.37
N ASN A 100 -3.85 31.61 -30.24
CA ASN A 100 -5.27 31.71 -29.92
C ASN A 100 -5.88 32.90 -30.68
N ILE A 101 -7.07 32.70 -31.24
CA ILE A 101 -7.77 33.69 -32.06
C ILE A 101 -8.95 34.27 -31.29
N VAL A 102 -8.95 35.59 -31.14
CA VAL A 102 -10.02 36.35 -30.50
C VAL A 102 -10.63 37.31 -31.51
N TRP A 103 -11.95 37.36 -31.60
CA TRP A 103 -12.66 38.26 -32.50
C TRP A 103 -13.24 39.46 -31.76
N LEU A 104 -13.11 40.62 -32.39
CA LEU A 104 -13.68 41.89 -31.95
C LEU A 104 -14.79 42.29 -32.91
N HIS A 105 -15.94 42.71 -32.39
CA HIS A 105 -17.01 43.38 -33.13
C HIS A 105 -17.17 44.81 -32.62
N ASN A 106 -16.96 45.80 -33.48
CA ASN A 106 -16.97 47.23 -33.13
C ASN A 106 -16.10 47.52 -31.89
N ASN A 107 -14.89 46.95 -31.85
CA ASN A 107 -13.91 47.02 -30.75
C ASN A 107 -14.30 46.30 -29.44
N ASN A 108 -15.39 45.54 -29.40
CA ASN A 108 -15.76 44.71 -28.25
C ASN A 108 -15.49 43.23 -28.54
N GLU A 109 -14.94 42.51 -27.58
CA GLU A 109 -14.69 41.07 -27.70
C GLU A 109 -15.99 40.28 -27.83
N ILE A 110 -16.02 39.35 -28.78
CA ILE A 110 -17.16 38.49 -29.05
C ILE A 110 -17.06 37.24 -28.17
N ASP A 111 -18.04 37.04 -27.29
CA ASP A 111 -18.19 35.78 -26.54
C ASP A 111 -19.05 34.78 -27.33
N THR A 112 -18.41 33.78 -27.92
CA THR A 112 -19.08 32.75 -28.73
C THR A 112 -19.79 31.67 -27.89
N GLY A 113 -19.75 31.75 -26.55
CA GLY A 113 -20.36 30.74 -25.66
C GLY A 113 -21.85 30.94 -25.34
N TYR A 114 -22.40 32.14 -25.60
CA TYR A 114 -23.78 32.51 -25.21
C TYR A 114 -24.76 32.71 -26.38
N ASP A 115 -24.28 33.04 -27.57
CA ASP A 115 -25.11 33.19 -28.77
C ASP A 115 -24.86 32.01 -29.72
N GLY A 116 -25.79 31.06 -29.76
CA GLY A 116 -25.67 29.84 -30.59
C GLY A 116 -25.57 30.07 -32.10
N ARG A 117 -25.70 31.32 -32.56
CA ARG A 117 -25.45 31.73 -33.95
C ARG A 117 -23.97 31.98 -34.24
N LEU A 118 -23.19 32.38 -33.24
CA LEU A 118 -21.78 32.75 -33.36
C LEU A 118 -20.91 31.57 -32.96
N ASN A 119 -20.08 31.09 -33.88
CA ASN A 119 -19.24 29.92 -33.66
C ASN A 119 -17.82 30.20 -34.15
N LEU A 120 -16.83 29.95 -33.29
CA LEU A 120 -15.42 29.99 -33.69
C LEU A 120 -15.00 28.60 -34.19
N LEU A 121 -14.54 28.51 -35.44
CA LEU A 121 -14.08 27.27 -36.05
C LEU A 121 -12.62 26.97 -35.65
N HIS A 122 -12.19 25.71 -35.76
CA HIS A 122 -10.86 25.23 -35.32
C HIS A 122 -9.66 25.92 -36.01
N ASP A 123 -9.89 26.57 -37.16
CA ASP A 123 -8.89 27.31 -37.92
C ASP A 123 -8.85 28.81 -37.59
N GLY A 124 -9.66 29.27 -36.61
CA GLY A 124 -9.75 30.67 -36.20
C GLY A 124 -10.83 31.48 -36.92
N THR A 125 -11.56 30.87 -37.85
CA THR A 125 -12.64 31.52 -38.59
C THR A 125 -13.86 31.77 -37.71
N LEU A 126 -14.34 33.01 -37.64
CA LEU A 126 -15.62 33.34 -37.01
C LEU A 126 -16.77 33.05 -37.98
N MET A 127 -17.67 32.16 -37.60
CA MET A 127 -18.92 31.89 -38.30
C MET A 127 -20.08 32.59 -37.60
N ILE A 128 -20.85 33.38 -38.35
CA ILE A 128 -22.07 34.04 -37.87
C ILE A 128 -23.23 33.48 -38.68
N GLN A 129 -24.05 32.63 -38.06
CA GLN A 129 -25.24 32.04 -38.67
C GLN A 129 -26.46 32.95 -38.50
N ASN A 130 -27.40 32.90 -39.44
CA ASN A 130 -28.63 33.70 -39.37
C ASN A 130 -28.34 35.18 -39.07
N THR A 131 -27.55 35.82 -39.93
CA THR A 131 -27.08 37.20 -39.72
C THR A 131 -28.25 38.16 -39.50
N GLN A 132 -28.16 38.93 -38.43
CA GLN A 132 -29.17 39.91 -37.99
C GLN A 132 -28.61 41.32 -38.12
N GLU A 133 -29.49 42.31 -38.22
CA GLU A 133 -29.10 43.71 -38.43
C GLU A 133 -28.13 44.26 -37.37
N SER A 134 -28.17 43.71 -36.15
CA SER A 134 -27.21 43.98 -35.07
C SER A 134 -25.78 43.54 -35.36
N ASP A 135 -25.57 42.59 -36.27
CA ASP A 135 -24.26 42.03 -36.61
C ASP A 135 -23.50 42.98 -37.57
N LYS A 136 -24.12 44.05 -38.08
CA LYS A 136 -23.41 45.07 -38.89
C LYS A 136 -22.27 45.70 -38.10
N GLY A 137 -21.14 45.93 -38.75
CA GLY A 137 -20.01 46.63 -38.13
C GLY A 137 -18.66 46.13 -38.58
N ALA A 138 -17.64 46.63 -37.89
CA ALA A 138 -16.26 46.25 -38.12
C ALA A 138 -15.91 45.00 -37.29
N TYR A 139 -15.34 44.00 -37.96
CA TYR A 139 -14.83 42.77 -37.36
C TYR A 139 -13.30 42.75 -37.47
N GLN A 140 -12.64 42.48 -36.35
CA GLN A 140 -11.18 42.40 -36.30
C GLN A 140 -10.76 41.15 -35.54
N CYS A 141 -9.84 40.40 -36.13
CA CYS A 141 -9.23 39.26 -35.48
C CYS A 141 -7.95 39.68 -34.77
N THR A 142 -7.76 39.17 -33.56
CA THR A 142 -6.54 39.28 -32.79
C THR A 142 -5.97 37.88 -32.62
N ALA A 143 -4.81 37.61 -33.23
CA ALA A 143 -4.08 36.37 -33.04
C ALA A 143 -2.99 36.57 -32.01
N LYS A 144 -3.06 35.78 -30.93
CA LYS A 144 -2.19 35.93 -29.77
C LYS A 144 -1.53 34.61 -29.42
N ASN A 145 -0.21 34.60 -29.41
CA ASN A 145 0.55 33.60 -28.68
C ASN A 145 1.48 34.32 -27.69
N ILE A 146 2.31 33.54 -27.04
CA ILE A 146 3.33 34.00 -26.09
C ILE A 146 4.50 34.78 -26.74
N ALA A 147 4.78 34.59 -28.03
CA ALA A 147 5.81 35.32 -28.76
C ALA A 147 5.32 36.71 -29.20
N GLY A 148 4.00 36.92 -29.28
CA GLY A 148 3.42 38.23 -29.50
C GLY A 148 1.96 38.19 -29.90
N GLU A 149 1.46 39.36 -30.29
CA GLU A 149 0.08 39.56 -30.70
C GLU A 149 0.07 40.34 -32.01
N VAL A 150 -0.74 39.90 -32.96
CA VAL A 150 -0.98 40.60 -34.22
C VAL A 150 -2.49 40.79 -34.40
N ARG A 151 -2.88 41.96 -34.89
CA ARG A 151 -4.27 42.26 -35.25
C ARG A 151 -4.38 42.33 -36.77
N THR A 152 -5.49 41.81 -37.28
CA THR A 152 -5.86 41.96 -38.68
C THR A 152 -6.32 43.38 -38.98
N GLN A 153 -6.48 43.70 -40.26
CA GLN A 153 -7.29 44.84 -40.66
C GLN A 153 -8.77 44.61 -40.27
N GLU A 154 -9.51 45.69 -40.08
CA GLU A 154 -10.96 45.60 -39.86
C GLU A 154 -11.64 45.18 -41.17
N ALA A 155 -12.46 44.13 -41.09
CA ALA A 155 -13.36 43.72 -42.15
C ALA A 155 -14.77 44.22 -41.84
N ILE A 156 -15.41 44.90 -42.79
CA ILE A 156 -16.74 45.49 -42.60
C ILE A 156 -17.81 44.50 -43.08
N LEU A 157 -18.74 44.14 -42.18
CA LEU A 157 -19.97 43.45 -42.55
C LEU A 157 -21.00 44.45 -43.07
N ARG A 158 -21.33 44.34 -44.35
CA ARG A 158 -22.37 45.10 -45.05
C ARG A 158 -23.48 44.16 -45.51
N TYR A 159 -24.61 44.71 -45.94
CA TYR A 159 -25.64 43.94 -46.61
C TYR A 159 -25.72 44.27 -48.10
N SER A 160 -25.54 43.26 -48.95
CA SER A 160 -25.82 43.36 -50.39
C SER A 160 -26.51 42.10 -50.91
N GLY A 161 -27.39 42.28 -51.90
CA GLY A 161 -28.29 41.25 -52.43
C GLY A 161 -27.78 40.49 -53.66
N SER A 162 -26.47 40.21 -53.79
CA SER A 162 -25.94 39.53 -54.98
C SER A 162 -25.79 38.01 -54.81
N ARG A 163 -26.43 37.24 -55.70
CA ARG A 163 -26.29 35.76 -55.78
C ARG A 163 -24.87 35.34 -56.15
N SER A 164 -24.41 34.19 -55.64
CA SER A 164 -23.03 33.69 -55.85
C SER A 164 -22.94 32.15 -55.79
N LYS A 165 -22.10 31.57 -56.66
CA LYS A 165 -21.77 30.13 -56.65
C LYS A 165 -21.01 29.72 -55.38
N PRO A 166 -21.06 28.44 -54.96
CA PRO A 166 -20.39 28.00 -53.74
C PRO A 166 -18.88 28.16 -53.84
N PHE A 167 -18.22 28.51 -52.74
CA PHE A 167 -16.77 28.49 -52.59
C PHE A 167 -16.35 27.99 -51.20
N PHE A 168 -15.20 27.30 -51.13
CA PHE A 168 -14.67 26.80 -49.87
C PHE A 168 -14.11 27.95 -49.02
N ILE A 169 -14.50 27.94 -47.76
CA ILE A 169 -13.91 28.77 -46.69
C ILE A 169 -12.86 27.93 -45.96
N ILE A 170 -13.22 26.68 -45.65
CA ILE A 170 -12.35 25.70 -45.01
C ILE A 170 -12.44 24.40 -45.79
N GLN A 171 -11.29 23.91 -46.25
CA GLN A 171 -11.19 22.59 -46.88
C GLN A 171 -10.72 21.57 -45.84
N PRO A 172 -11.15 20.30 -45.96
CA PRO A 172 -10.73 19.27 -45.01
C PRO A 172 -9.24 18.96 -45.15
N GLN A 173 -8.62 18.56 -44.03
CA GLN A 173 -7.21 18.20 -43.95
C GLN A 173 -7.02 16.75 -43.55
N ASN A 174 -5.87 16.19 -43.94
CA ASN A 174 -5.50 14.82 -43.60
C ASN A 174 -5.33 14.67 -42.09
N THR A 175 -5.83 13.57 -41.52
CA THR A 175 -5.90 13.35 -40.07
C THR A 175 -5.42 11.94 -39.72
N GLU A 176 -4.64 11.82 -38.64
CA GLU A 176 -4.26 10.55 -38.04
C GLU A 176 -5.15 10.25 -36.82
N ALA A 177 -5.58 8.99 -36.68
CA ALA A 177 -6.50 8.55 -35.64
C ALA A 177 -6.02 7.26 -35.00
N LEU A 178 -6.19 7.13 -33.68
CA LEU A 178 -6.01 5.85 -33.00
C LEU A 178 -7.29 5.02 -33.11
N VAL A 179 -7.17 3.70 -33.25
CA VAL A 179 -8.34 2.81 -33.17
C VAL A 179 -9.13 3.08 -31.89
N GLY A 180 -10.44 3.28 -32.03
CA GLY A 180 -11.36 3.60 -30.93
C GLY A 180 -11.49 5.09 -30.58
N SER A 181 -10.66 5.97 -31.17
CA SER A 181 -10.78 7.42 -31.02
C SER A 181 -11.87 8.01 -31.93
N SER A 182 -12.15 9.31 -31.84
CA SER A 182 -13.11 9.98 -32.73
C SER A 182 -12.44 11.16 -33.43
N VAL A 183 -12.76 11.43 -34.70
CA VAL A 183 -12.13 12.48 -35.52
C VAL A 183 -13.16 13.33 -36.26
N THR A 184 -12.83 14.58 -36.58
CA THR A 184 -13.68 15.47 -37.40
C THR A 184 -12.90 15.94 -38.63
N LEU A 185 -13.46 15.74 -39.82
CA LEU A 185 -12.98 16.33 -41.08
C LEU A 185 -13.77 17.59 -41.39
N GLU A 186 -13.11 18.73 -41.44
CA GLU A 186 -13.78 20.02 -41.47
C GLU A 186 -14.10 20.48 -42.89
N CYS A 187 -15.30 21.01 -43.14
CA CYS A 187 -15.66 21.52 -44.46
C CYS A 187 -16.64 22.70 -44.37
N GLY A 188 -16.09 23.91 -44.44
CA GLY A 188 -16.84 25.16 -44.42
C GLY A 188 -17.04 25.70 -45.83
N VAL A 189 -18.30 25.96 -46.22
CA VAL A 189 -18.67 26.46 -47.56
C VAL A 189 -19.65 27.61 -47.45
N SER A 190 -19.48 28.62 -48.30
CA SER A 190 -20.42 29.75 -48.46
C SER A 190 -20.80 29.92 -49.93
N GLY A 191 -21.90 30.63 -50.17
CA GLY A 191 -22.52 30.88 -51.48
C GLY A 191 -23.95 31.37 -51.27
N ASP A 192 -24.53 32.03 -52.28
CA ASP A 192 -25.91 32.52 -52.24
C ASP A 192 -26.70 32.02 -53.46
N PRO A 193 -27.73 31.17 -53.28
CA PRO A 193 -28.30 30.67 -52.02
C PRO A 193 -27.37 29.74 -51.20
N GLN A 194 -27.61 29.57 -49.90
CA GLN A 194 -26.77 28.75 -49.00
C GLN A 194 -26.51 27.34 -49.59
N PRO A 195 -25.24 26.92 -49.79
CA PRO A 195 -24.94 25.63 -50.42
C PRO A 195 -25.25 24.43 -49.53
N ARG A 196 -25.80 23.37 -50.13
CA ARG A 196 -25.98 22.07 -49.48
C ARG A 196 -24.67 21.30 -49.48
N ILE A 197 -24.19 20.91 -48.31
CA ILE A 197 -22.97 20.11 -48.12
C ILE A 197 -23.33 18.63 -47.99
N THR A 198 -22.54 17.77 -48.63
CA THR A 198 -22.63 16.31 -48.57
C THR A 198 -21.24 15.69 -48.59
N TRP A 199 -21.05 14.58 -47.87
CA TRP A 199 -19.78 13.86 -47.83
C TRP A 199 -19.87 12.54 -48.59
N THR A 200 -18.80 12.18 -49.29
CA THR A 200 -18.63 10.84 -49.86
C THR A 200 -17.29 10.26 -49.45
N THR A 201 -17.20 8.94 -49.35
CA THR A 201 -15.92 8.24 -49.20
C THR A 201 -15.11 8.28 -50.51
N GLY A 202 -13.86 7.83 -50.47
CA GLY A 202 -12.97 7.74 -51.63
C GLY A 202 -13.44 6.74 -52.68
N THR A 203 -14.32 5.81 -52.31
CA THR A 203 -15.02 4.89 -53.22
C THR A 203 -16.21 5.54 -53.93
N GLY A 204 -16.61 6.74 -53.51
CA GLY A 204 -17.74 7.49 -54.07
C GLY A 204 -19.07 7.26 -53.36
N ASP A 205 -19.09 6.48 -52.28
CA ASP A 205 -20.31 6.19 -51.51
C ASP A 205 -20.70 7.40 -50.65
N PHE A 206 -21.99 7.73 -50.61
CA PHE A 206 -22.50 8.80 -49.75
C PHE A 206 -22.40 8.42 -48.28
N VAL A 207 -21.83 9.32 -47.47
CA VAL A 207 -21.78 9.17 -46.02
C VAL A 207 -23.12 9.62 -45.44
N SER A 208 -23.94 8.65 -45.02
CA SER A 208 -25.22 8.89 -44.38
C SER A 208 -25.02 9.23 -42.90
N SER A 209 -25.76 10.24 -42.41
CA SER A 209 -25.70 10.61 -40.99
C SER A 209 -26.31 9.50 -40.14
N ASN A 210 -25.55 8.96 -39.18
CA ASN A 210 -25.93 7.93 -38.23
C ASN A 210 -25.08 8.08 -36.93
N ASP A 211 -25.16 7.11 -36.03
CA ASP A 211 -24.44 7.13 -34.75
C ASP A 211 -22.89 7.06 -34.88
N HIS A 212 -22.37 6.70 -36.05
CA HIS A 212 -20.94 6.54 -36.36
C HIS A 212 -20.38 7.71 -37.20
N PHE A 213 -21.15 8.19 -38.17
CA PHE A 213 -20.84 9.34 -39.01
C PHE A 213 -21.87 10.44 -38.82
N THR A 214 -21.46 11.64 -38.44
CA THR A 214 -22.36 12.79 -38.29
C THR A 214 -21.85 13.99 -39.08
N VAL A 215 -22.69 14.54 -39.96
CA VAL A 215 -22.38 15.84 -40.58
C VAL A 215 -22.81 16.93 -39.61
N THR A 216 -21.82 17.69 -39.13
CA THR A 216 -21.98 18.78 -38.16
C THR A 216 -22.73 19.97 -38.76
N SER A 217 -23.24 20.87 -37.91
CA SER A 217 -23.93 22.10 -38.32
C SER A 217 -23.05 23.09 -39.09
N SER A 218 -21.72 22.96 -39.00
CA SER A 218 -20.74 23.74 -39.78
C SER A 218 -20.40 23.12 -41.15
N GLY A 219 -20.87 21.89 -41.43
CA GLY A 219 -20.59 21.16 -42.67
C GLY A 219 -19.45 20.14 -42.58
N GLY A 220 -18.76 20.02 -41.45
CA GLY A 220 -17.73 19.00 -41.21
C GLY A 220 -18.29 17.59 -40.94
N LEU A 221 -17.50 16.56 -41.19
CA LEU A 221 -17.82 15.15 -40.96
C LEU A 221 -17.15 14.63 -39.68
N TYR A 222 -17.95 14.34 -38.66
CA TYR A 222 -17.53 13.67 -37.43
C TYR A 222 -17.61 12.14 -37.60
N ILE A 223 -16.54 11.45 -37.24
CA ILE A 223 -16.40 9.98 -37.26
C ILE A 223 -16.12 9.53 -35.84
N GLN A 224 -17.06 8.79 -35.24
CA GLN A 224 -16.95 8.28 -33.87
C GLN A 224 -16.31 6.89 -33.87
N ASN A 225 -15.54 6.54 -32.84
CA ASN A 225 -15.01 5.17 -32.63
C ASN A 225 -14.34 4.56 -33.88
N VAL A 226 -13.36 5.29 -34.41
CA VAL A 226 -12.63 5.00 -35.66
C VAL A 226 -12.02 3.60 -35.63
N THR A 227 -12.22 2.83 -36.69
CA THR A 227 -11.57 1.55 -36.94
C THR A 227 -10.80 1.59 -38.26
N PHE A 228 -10.09 0.51 -38.59
CA PHE A 228 -9.36 0.43 -39.86
C PHE A 228 -10.26 0.50 -41.11
N SER A 229 -11.59 0.27 -40.99
CA SER A 229 -12.51 0.44 -42.13
C SER A 229 -12.72 1.91 -42.50
N GLU A 230 -12.46 2.84 -41.59
CA GLU A 230 -12.57 4.28 -41.82
C GLU A 230 -11.26 4.90 -42.34
N GLN A 231 -10.22 4.08 -42.53
CA GLN A 231 -9.01 4.56 -43.19
C GLN A 231 -9.29 4.79 -44.68
N GLY A 232 -8.99 5.99 -45.17
CA GLY A 232 -9.18 6.31 -46.58
C GLY A 232 -9.39 7.79 -46.86
N LEU A 233 -9.62 8.08 -48.13
CA LEU A 233 -9.92 9.42 -48.61
C LEU A 233 -11.42 9.74 -48.39
N TYR A 234 -11.73 10.97 -48.02
CA TYR A 234 -13.10 11.48 -47.88
C TYR A 234 -13.24 12.78 -48.69
N TRP A 235 -14.38 12.96 -49.34
CA TRP A 235 -14.70 14.10 -50.19
C TRP A 235 -15.87 14.89 -49.60
N CYS A 236 -15.67 16.18 -49.44
CA CYS A 236 -16.76 17.12 -49.19
C CYS A 236 -17.24 17.72 -50.52
N HIS A 237 -18.54 17.67 -50.78
CA HIS A 237 -19.19 18.27 -51.95
C HIS A 237 -20.19 19.33 -51.49
N ALA A 238 -20.21 20.48 -52.16
CA ALA A 238 -21.17 21.53 -51.87
C ALA A 238 -21.79 22.12 -53.14
N SER A 239 -23.10 22.39 -53.12
CA SER A 239 -23.83 22.88 -54.29
C SER A 239 -25.00 23.83 -53.96
N ASN A 240 -25.23 24.82 -54.81
CA ASN A 240 -26.43 25.68 -54.81
C ASN A 240 -26.94 25.89 -56.26
N SER A 241 -27.92 26.76 -56.47
CA SER A 241 -28.47 27.05 -57.82
C SER A 241 -27.47 27.64 -58.81
N GLU A 242 -26.37 28.20 -58.32
CA GLU A 242 -25.36 28.91 -59.11
C GLU A 242 -24.10 28.06 -59.39
N GLY A 243 -23.96 26.87 -58.77
CA GLY A 243 -22.86 25.94 -59.08
C GLY A 243 -22.54 24.92 -57.98
N SER A 244 -21.44 24.18 -58.15
CA SER A 244 -20.94 23.17 -57.21
C SER A 244 -19.41 23.12 -57.11
N ILE A 245 -18.90 22.67 -55.96
CA ILE A 245 -17.47 22.54 -55.63
C ILE A 245 -17.19 21.25 -54.81
N LYS A 246 -15.95 20.76 -54.82
CA LYS A 246 -15.52 19.60 -54.00
C LYS A 246 -14.07 19.72 -53.48
N ALA A 247 -13.78 19.12 -52.31
CA ALA A 247 -12.45 19.04 -51.68
C ALA A 247 -12.28 17.71 -50.92
N SER A 248 -11.06 17.28 -50.59
CA SER A 248 -10.80 15.96 -49.99
C SER A 248 -9.73 15.93 -48.91
N ALA A 249 -9.82 14.94 -48.00
CA ALA A 249 -8.83 14.64 -46.97
C ALA A 249 -8.70 13.13 -46.69
N SER A 250 -7.52 12.67 -46.28
CA SER A 250 -7.28 11.27 -45.89
C SER A 250 -7.28 11.06 -44.38
N VAL A 251 -7.96 10.01 -43.91
CA VAL A 251 -7.85 9.50 -42.54
C VAL A 251 -6.88 8.32 -42.52
N ILE A 252 -5.89 8.35 -41.62
CA ILE A 252 -4.93 7.27 -41.38
C ILE A 252 -5.18 6.71 -39.98
N VAL A 253 -5.28 5.39 -39.84
CA VAL A 253 -5.61 4.75 -38.55
C VAL A 253 -4.41 3.98 -38.01
N GLN A 254 -4.09 4.15 -36.74
CA GLN A 254 -2.94 3.55 -36.04
C GLN A 254 -3.38 2.73 -34.81
N GLU A 255 -2.57 1.73 -34.43
CA GLU A 255 -2.84 0.80 -33.33
C GLU A 255 -1.59 0.59 -32.45
N VAL A 256 -1.77 0.63 -31.13
CA VAL A 256 -0.71 0.45 -30.12
C VAL A 256 -0.20 -0.99 -30.05
N GLN A 257 0.99 -1.19 -29.46
CA GLN A 257 1.68 -2.49 -29.48
C GLN A 257 1.06 -3.46 -28.48
N ARG A 258 0.77 -4.68 -28.91
CA ARG A 258 0.24 -5.76 -28.06
C ARG A 258 0.94 -7.08 -28.35
N PHE A 259 1.48 -7.74 -27.32
CA PHE A 259 2.03 -9.09 -27.43
C PHE A 259 0.93 -10.10 -27.78
N THR A 260 1.16 -10.88 -28.84
CA THR A 260 0.30 -11.98 -29.30
C THR A 260 0.88 -13.34 -28.94
N VAL A 261 2.20 -13.44 -28.78
CA VAL A 261 2.88 -14.63 -28.27
C VAL A 261 3.85 -14.17 -27.19
N VAL A 262 3.69 -14.73 -26.00
CA VAL A 262 4.54 -14.48 -24.84
C VAL A 262 5.43 -15.71 -24.56
N PRO A 263 6.70 -15.50 -24.20
CA PRO A 263 7.61 -16.58 -23.87
C PRO A 263 7.23 -17.24 -22.52
N ASN A 264 7.53 -18.52 -22.35
CA ASN A 264 7.33 -19.26 -21.10
C ASN A 264 8.68 -19.73 -20.55
N ASP A 265 8.76 -19.89 -19.22
CA ASP A 265 9.96 -20.35 -18.54
C ASP A 265 10.40 -21.73 -19.05
N GLN A 266 11.72 -21.94 -19.16
CA GLN A 266 12.30 -23.20 -19.60
C GLN A 266 13.35 -23.69 -18.60
N THR A 267 13.37 -25.01 -18.39
CA THR A 267 14.43 -25.72 -17.65
C THR A 267 15.08 -26.71 -18.60
N LEU A 268 16.36 -26.53 -18.86
CA LEU A 268 17.12 -27.28 -19.86
C LEU A 268 18.47 -27.72 -19.29
N THR A 269 19.05 -28.78 -19.84
CA THR A 269 20.36 -29.30 -19.42
C THR A 269 21.48 -28.54 -20.13
N GLU A 270 22.62 -28.35 -19.45
CA GLU A 270 23.82 -27.75 -20.03
C GLU A 270 24.21 -28.47 -21.33
N GLY A 271 24.40 -27.70 -22.40
CA GLY A 271 24.65 -28.17 -23.76
C GLY A 271 23.43 -28.22 -24.68
N GLU A 272 22.20 -28.09 -24.17
CA GLU A 272 20.98 -27.98 -24.97
C GLU A 272 20.78 -26.56 -25.56
N ASP A 273 19.82 -26.38 -26.45
CA ASP A 273 19.48 -25.08 -27.05
C ASP A 273 18.16 -24.55 -26.48
N ALA A 274 18.12 -23.29 -26.03
CA ALA A 274 16.90 -22.63 -25.55
C ALA A 274 16.19 -21.83 -26.65
N GLN A 275 14.86 -21.78 -26.62
CA GLN A 275 14.07 -20.96 -27.56
C GLN A 275 12.89 -20.27 -26.86
N PHE A 276 12.89 -18.94 -26.87
CA PHE A 276 11.84 -18.09 -26.30
C PHE A 276 11.08 -17.35 -27.40
N PRO A 277 9.89 -17.82 -27.81
CA PRO A 277 9.09 -17.12 -28.81
C PRO A 277 8.48 -15.84 -28.23
N CYS A 278 8.63 -14.72 -28.93
CA CYS A 278 8.00 -13.46 -28.59
C CYS A 278 7.53 -12.74 -29.85
N VAL A 279 6.23 -12.44 -29.92
CA VAL A 279 5.62 -11.80 -31.08
C VAL A 279 4.67 -10.71 -30.59
N ALA A 280 4.76 -9.53 -31.19
CA ALA A 280 3.85 -8.42 -30.94
C ALA A 280 3.19 -7.92 -32.22
N SER A 281 1.97 -7.44 -32.07
CA SER A 281 1.14 -6.79 -33.08
C SER A 281 1.07 -5.29 -32.81
N GLY A 282 0.76 -4.49 -33.83
CA GLY A 282 0.61 -3.04 -33.75
C GLY A 282 0.71 -2.43 -35.14
N LYS A 283 0.24 -1.19 -35.30
CA LYS A 283 0.40 -0.43 -36.54
C LYS A 283 0.83 1.01 -36.21
N PRO A 284 2.10 1.39 -36.45
CA PRO A 284 3.14 0.64 -37.18
C PRO A 284 3.60 -0.66 -36.49
N ALA A 285 4.06 -1.62 -37.29
CA ALA A 285 4.49 -2.93 -36.78
C ALA A 285 5.67 -2.77 -35.80
N PRO A 286 5.60 -3.35 -34.59
CA PRO A 286 6.68 -3.24 -33.62
C PRO A 286 7.90 -4.09 -34.01
N VAL A 287 9.07 -3.58 -33.68
CA VAL A 287 10.34 -4.29 -33.72
C VAL A 287 10.57 -4.98 -32.38
N ILE A 288 10.92 -6.27 -32.42
CA ILE A 288 11.22 -7.07 -31.22
C ILE A 288 12.71 -7.02 -30.91
N THR A 289 13.05 -6.66 -29.68
CA THR A 289 14.41 -6.72 -29.13
C THR A 289 14.42 -7.48 -27.80
N TRP A 290 15.59 -7.92 -27.35
CA TRP A 290 15.74 -8.70 -26.13
C TRP A 290 16.88 -8.17 -25.25
N THR A 291 16.72 -8.27 -23.94
CA THR A 291 17.76 -7.98 -22.93
C THR A 291 17.89 -9.14 -21.95
N LYS A 292 19.03 -9.24 -21.26
CA LYS A 292 19.27 -10.19 -20.17
C LYS A 292 19.61 -9.41 -18.92
N GLN A 293 18.85 -9.60 -17.84
CA GLN A 293 19.05 -8.90 -16.55
C GLN A 293 19.14 -7.36 -16.67
N GLY A 294 18.48 -6.77 -17.67
CA GLY A 294 18.49 -5.33 -17.93
C GLY A 294 19.58 -4.84 -18.90
N ASP A 295 20.55 -5.68 -19.24
CA ASP A 295 21.65 -5.37 -20.17
C ASP A 295 21.39 -5.94 -21.59
N GLU A 296 22.12 -5.41 -22.58
CA GLU A 296 22.11 -5.95 -23.95
C GLU A 296 22.56 -7.42 -23.97
N LEU A 297 21.98 -8.20 -24.89
CA LEU A 297 22.38 -9.60 -25.06
C LEU A 297 23.88 -9.71 -25.40
N PRO A 298 24.59 -10.72 -24.88
CA PRO A 298 25.99 -10.96 -25.23
C PRO A 298 26.18 -11.13 -26.74
N ASN A 299 27.13 -10.39 -27.32
CA ASN A 299 27.49 -10.54 -28.73
C ASN A 299 28.46 -11.72 -28.93
N ASP A 300 27.99 -12.92 -28.62
CA ASP A 300 28.78 -14.16 -28.60
C ASP A 300 28.46 -15.12 -29.76
N GLY A 301 27.52 -14.75 -30.63
CA GLY A 301 27.06 -15.58 -31.75
C GLY A 301 26.19 -16.77 -31.35
N ARG A 302 25.95 -17.00 -30.05
CA ARG A 302 25.05 -18.04 -29.54
C ARG A 302 23.66 -17.49 -29.24
N HIS A 303 23.55 -16.21 -28.86
CA HIS A 303 22.30 -15.50 -28.67
C HIS A 303 21.81 -14.92 -30.00
N ILE A 304 20.76 -15.49 -30.57
CA ILE A 304 20.26 -15.19 -31.91
C ILE A 304 18.79 -14.79 -31.82
N ILE A 305 18.45 -13.56 -32.21
CA ILE A 305 17.06 -13.13 -32.40
C ILE A 305 16.66 -13.46 -33.83
N LYS A 306 15.68 -14.36 -34.00
CA LYS A 306 15.13 -14.73 -35.32
C LYS A 306 14.24 -13.61 -35.86
N GLU A 307 13.99 -13.60 -37.17
CA GLU A 307 13.05 -12.66 -37.83
C GLU A 307 11.64 -12.71 -37.22
N SER A 308 11.26 -13.82 -36.59
CA SER A 308 9.99 -13.97 -35.85
C SER A 308 9.94 -13.23 -34.52
N GLY A 309 11.05 -12.64 -34.04
CA GLY A 309 11.18 -12.09 -32.68
C GLY A 309 11.55 -13.13 -31.62
N THR A 310 11.70 -14.40 -32.01
CA THR A 310 12.11 -15.50 -31.11
C THR A 310 13.59 -15.40 -30.75
N LEU A 311 13.91 -15.37 -29.46
CA LEU A 311 15.28 -15.51 -28.98
C LEU A 311 15.67 -17.00 -28.97
N GLN A 312 16.78 -17.34 -29.60
CA GLN A 312 17.42 -18.65 -29.56
C GLN A 312 18.78 -18.54 -28.89
N ILE A 313 19.09 -19.44 -27.96
CA ILE A 313 20.40 -19.51 -27.29
C ILE A 313 20.98 -20.90 -27.56
N LEU A 314 22.12 -20.95 -28.26
CA LEU A 314 22.76 -22.21 -28.65
C LEU A 314 23.72 -22.72 -27.57
N ARG A 315 23.67 -24.02 -27.28
CA ARG A 315 24.56 -24.74 -26.35
C ARG A 315 24.67 -24.00 -25.04
N ILE A 316 23.55 -23.93 -24.33
CA ILE A 316 23.43 -23.21 -23.06
C ILE A 316 24.44 -23.73 -22.05
N SER A 317 25.06 -22.82 -21.32
CA SER A 317 25.94 -23.06 -20.19
C SER A 317 25.25 -22.59 -18.91
N HIS A 318 25.78 -22.97 -17.74
CA HIS A 318 25.24 -22.47 -16.47
C HIS A 318 25.23 -20.92 -16.37
N LEU A 319 26.12 -20.21 -17.10
CA LEU A 319 26.16 -18.75 -17.15
C LEU A 319 25.01 -18.14 -17.97
N ASP A 320 24.33 -18.94 -18.79
CA ASP A 320 23.20 -18.48 -19.61
C ASP A 320 21.88 -18.48 -18.82
N GLY A 321 21.83 -19.12 -17.65
CA GLY A 321 20.70 -19.02 -16.73
C GLY A 321 20.42 -17.57 -16.31
N GLY A 322 19.15 -17.23 -16.13
CA GLY A 322 18.76 -15.87 -15.75
C GLY A 322 17.46 -15.40 -16.39
N GLN A 323 17.06 -14.18 -16.04
CA GLN A 323 15.86 -13.53 -16.56
C GLN A 323 16.18 -12.81 -17.88
N TYR A 324 15.36 -13.09 -18.89
CA TYR A 324 15.38 -12.43 -20.19
C TYR A 324 14.12 -11.60 -20.36
N GLU A 325 14.22 -10.48 -21.08
CA GLU A 325 13.10 -9.58 -21.32
C GLU A 325 12.97 -9.28 -22.81
N CYS A 326 11.76 -9.47 -23.34
CA CYS A 326 11.39 -9.15 -24.71
C CYS A 326 10.73 -7.78 -24.76
N HIS A 327 11.18 -6.91 -25.67
CA HIS A 327 10.69 -5.54 -25.85
C HIS A 327 10.08 -5.38 -27.24
N ALA A 328 8.87 -4.82 -27.31
CA ALA A 328 8.18 -4.48 -28.56
C ALA A 328 8.17 -2.97 -28.74
N THR A 329 8.93 -2.47 -29.71
CA THR A 329 9.16 -1.04 -29.93
C THR A 329 8.54 -0.56 -31.25
N SER A 330 7.78 0.54 -31.24
CA SER A 330 7.35 1.22 -32.46
C SER A 330 7.35 2.75 -32.27
N SER A 331 6.93 3.51 -33.28
CA SER A 331 6.71 4.96 -33.17
C SER A 331 5.68 5.36 -32.10
N MET A 332 4.88 4.42 -31.59
CA MET A 332 3.89 4.68 -30.53
C MET A 332 4.40 4.44 -29.11
N GLY A 333 5.56 3.80 -28.92
CA GLY A 333 6.12 3.48 -27.61
C GLY A 333 6.79 2.10 -27.50
N VAL A 334 7.07 1.68 -26.27
CA VAL A 334 7.73 0.41 -25.92
C VAL A 334 6.91 -0.34 -24.86
N ASN A 335 6.67 -1.63 -25.08
CA ASN A 335 6.09 -2.56 -24.10
C ASN A 335 7.03 -3.76 -23.90
N SER A 336 7.07 -4.38 -22.71
CA SER A 336 7.97 -5.51 -22.43
C SER A 336 7.31 -6.69 -21.70
N VAL A 337 7.92 -7.88 -21.79
CA VAL A 337 7.53 -9.12 -21.09
C VAL A 337 8.77 -9.94 -20.71
N SER A 338 8.79 -10.51 -19.50
CA SER A 338 9.95 -11.24 -18.97
C SER A 338 9.75 -12.77 -18.95
N VAL A 339 10.85 -13.52 -19.03
CA VAL A 339 10.90 -15.00 -18.97
C VAL A 339 12.17 -15.49 -18.28
N GLN A 340 12.11 -16.66 -17.63
CA GLN A 340 13.23 -17.26 -16.90
C GLN A 340 13.81 -18.50 -17.60
N LEU A 341 15.15 -18.57 -17.71
CA LEU A 341 15.88 -19.77 -18.11
C LEU A 341 16.56 -20.41 -16.89
N TYR A 342 16.29 -21.69 -16.67
CA TYR A 342 16.99 -22.54 -15.69
C TYR A 342 17.89 -23.55 -16.43
N VAL A 343 19.17 -23.60 -16.07
CA VAL A 343 20.14 -24.53 -16.67
C VAL A 343 20.55 -25.59 -15.65
N GLN A 344 20.31 -26.87 -15.95
CA GLN A 344 20.69 -28.03 -15.15
C GLN A 344 22.09 -28.51 -15.57
N SER A 345 23.07 -28.45 -14.68
CA SER A 345 24.40 -29.03 -14.91
C SER A 345 24.53 -30.35 -14.13
N PRO A 346 24.99 -31.46 -14.76
CA PRO A 346 25.26 -32.72 -14.07
C PRO A 346 26.29 -32.62 -12.93
N ASP A 347 27.13 -31.57 -12.93
CA ASP A 347 28.20 -31.35 -11.94
C ASP A 347 27.74 -30.62 -10.65
N MET A 348 26.41 -30.45 -10.43
CA MET A 348 25.85 -29.70 -9.28
C MET A 348 25.06 -30.54 -8.26
N VAL A 349 25.27 -31.86 -8.17
CA VAL A 349 24.64 -32.64 -7.07
C VAL A 349 25.28 -32.24 -5.74
N ARG A 350 24.50 -31.60 -4.86
CA ARG A 350 24.97 -31.19 -3.54
C ARG A 350 24.62 -32.25 -2.51
N ILE A 351 25.38 -32.30 -1.43
CA ILE A 351 25.24 -33.33 -0.39
C ILE A 351 23.83 -33.28 0.23
N GLY A 352 23.24 -32.09 0.38
CA GLY A 352 21.89 -31.92 0.90
C GLY A 352 20.78 -32.36 -0.06
N ASP A 353 21.02 -32.45 -1.37
CA ASP A 353 19.99 -32.78 -2.37
C ASP A 353 19.37 -34.17 -2.12
N ALA A 354 20.17 -35.13 -1.65
CA ALA A 354 19.71 -36.47 -1.31
C ALA A 354 18.71 -36.51 -0.15
N TYR A 355 18.70 -35.48 0.71
CA TYR A 355 17.87 -35.43 1.91
C TYR A 355 16.59 -34.58 1.70
N VAL A 356 16.46 -33.87 0.58
CA VAL A 356 15.40 -32.86 0.38
C VAL A 356 14.00 -33.45 0.50
N GLU A 357 13.71 -34.55 -0.19
CA GLU A 357 12.36 -35.12 -0.21
C GLU A 357 11.96 -35.63 1.18
N THR A 358 12.85 -36.34 1.87
CA THR A 358 12.62 -36.84 3.23
C THR A 358 12.45 -35.68 4.22
N SER A 359 13.35 -34.70 4.22
CA SER A 359 13.28 -33.52 5.09
C SER A 359 12.02 -32.69 4.85
N LEU A 360 11.55 -32.58 3.60
CA LEU A 360 10.34 -31.84 3.27
C LEU A 360 9.08 -32.53 3.81
N GLN A 361 8.98 -33.85 3.66
CA GLN A 361 7.83 -34.61 4.20
C GLN A 361 7.80 -34.57 5.73
N GLU A 362 8.95 -34.69 6.38
CA GLU A 362 9.08 -34.56 7.83
C GLU A 362 8.72 -33.14 8.31
N ALA A 363 9.18 -32.10 7.61
CA ALA A 363 8.83 -30.72 7.92
C ALA A 363 7.32 -30.48 7.81
N ILE A 364 6.68 -30.95 6.72
CA ILE A 364 5.23 -30.86 6.54
C ILE A 364 4.52 -31.53 7.71
N HIS A 365 4.92 -32.75 8.10
CA HIS A 365 4.33 -33.46 9.21
C HIS A 365 4.47 -32.71 10.53
N SER A 366 5.69 -32.29 10.87
CA SER A 366 6.04 -31.62 12.13
C SER A 366 5.37 -30.26 12.28
N VAL A 367 5.35 -29.44 11.22
CA VAL A 367 4.65 -28.15 11.21
C VAL A 367 3.14 -28.36 11.34
N ASN A 368 2.56 -29.33 10.63
CA ASN A 368 1.12 -29.61 10.74
C ASN A 368 0.74 -30.10 12.14
N ALA A 369 1.58 -30.92 12.78
CA ALA A 369 1.37 -31.37 14.15
C ALA A 369 1.43 -30.21 15.15
N GLY A 370 2.45 -29.33 15.03
CA GLY A 370 2.58 -28.12 15.83
C GLY A 370 1.40 -27.17 15.65
N PHE A 371 1.04 -26.86 14.40
CA PHE A 371 -0.12 -26.05 14.03
C PHE A 371 -1.42 -26.60 14.62
N ASN A 372 -1.72 -27.89 14.41
CA ASN A 372 -2.95 -28.52 14.92
C ASN A 372 -3.00 -28.53 16.45
N THR A 373 -1.84 -28.63 17.10
CA THR A 373 -1.74 -28.52 18.55
C THR A 373 -2.01 -27.10 19.01
N THR A 374 -1.40 -26.10 18.39
CA THR A 374 -1.65 -24.69 18.69
C THR A 374 -3.10 -24.30 18.40
N HIS A 375 -3.67 -24.69 17.27
CA HIS A 375 -5.06 -24.42 16.95
C HIS A 375 -6.01 -25.04 17.99
N ARG A 376 -5.79 -26.30 18.37
CA ARG A 376 -6.54 -26.90 19.48
C ARG A 376 -6.31 -26.13 20.79
N HIS A 377 -5.09 -25.72 21.08
CA HIS A 377 -4.74 -25.01 22.30
C HIS A 377 -5.45 -23.65 22.41
N LEU A 378 -5.43 -22.86 21.33
CA LEU A 378 -5.98 -21.51 21.28
C LEU A 378 -7.50 -21.47 21.09
N PHE A 379 -8.07 -22.39 20.30
CA PHE A 379 -9.48 -22.29 19.87
C PHE A 379 -10.42 -23.35 20.47
N SER A 380 -9.92 -24.50 20.96
CA SER A 380 -10.80 -25.57 21.49
C SER A 380 -11.04 -25.50 23.01
N ARG A 381 -10.32 -24.64 23.72
CA ARG A 381 -10.41 -24.46 25.18
C ARG A 381 -10.20 -22.99 25.53
N LEU A 382 -10.66 -22.58 26.72
CA LEU A 382 -10.26 -21.31 27.30
C LEU A 382 -8.71 -21.26 27.36
N PRO A 383 -8.06 -20.24 26.78
CA PRO A 383 -6.63 -20.05 26.83
C PRO A 383 -6.19 -20.01 28.29
N LYS A 384 -5.10 -20.71 28.59
CA LYS A 384 -4.67 -20.95 29.97
C LYS A 384 -3.53 -20.05 30.39
N SER A 385 -3.00 -19.28 29.45
CA SER A 385 -1.94 -18.31 29.66
C SER A 385 -2.10 -17.11 28.72
N PRO A 386 -1.40 -16.01 28.93
CA PRO A 386 -1.44 -14.80 28.11
C PRO A 386 -0.44 -14.85 26.97
N ALA A 387 0.47 -15.82 27.00
CA ALA A 387 1.10 -16.30 25.80
C ALA A 387 0.02 -16.69 24.79
N ASP A 388 -1.00 -17.42 25.26
CA ASP A 388 -2.13 -17.86 24.44
C ASP A 388 -3.09 -16.69 24.11
N LEU A 389 -3.27 -15.72 25.01
CA LEU A 389 -4.07 -14.51 24.72
C LEU A 389 -3.38 -13.59 23.69
N MET A 390 -2.08 -13.36 23.85
CA MET A 390 -1.27 -12.60 22.90
C MET A 390 -1.13 -13.34 21.57
N ALA A 391 -1.02 -14.67 21.61
CA ALA A 391 -1.10 -15.52 20.43
C ALA A 391 -2.43 -15.30 19.69
N LEU A 392 -3.55 -15.46 20.41
CA LEU A 392 -4.90 -15.36 19.86
C LEU A 392 -5.17 -13.98 19.26
N SER A 393 -4.80 -12.91 19.97
CA SER A 393 -4.92 -11.52 19.49
C SER A 393 -4.05 -11.20 18.28
N ARG A 394 -3.01 -11.99 18.01
CA ARG A 394 -2.12 -11.80 16.85
C ARG A 394 -2.28 -12.88 15.79
N TYR A 395 -3.20 -13.82 16.02
CA TYR A 395 -3.43 -14.94 15.12
C TYR A 395 -4.25 -14.45 13.92
N PRO A 396 -3.76 -14.63 12.68
CA PRO A 396 -4.51 -14.23 11.50
C PRO A 396 -5.81 -15.03 11.39
N ARG A 397 -6.93 -14.36 11.12
CA ARG A 397 -8.25 -15.01 10.94
C ARG A 397 -8.58 -15.33 9.50
N ASP A 398 -7.77 -14.83 8.57
CA ASP A 398 -7.94 -15.05 7.15
C ASP A 398 -7.26 -16.37 6.73
N PRO A 399 -8.01 -17.34 6.15
CA PRO A 399 -7.46 -18.62 5.71
C PRO A 399 -6.30 -18.47 4.73
N GLU A 400 -6.38 -17.50 3.81
CA GLU A 400 -5.32 -17.26 2.84
C GLU A 400 -4.03 -16.80 3.54
N ALA A 401 -4.15 -15.88 4.51
CA ALA A 401 -3.03 -15.48 5.35
C ALA A 401 -2.44 -16.68 6.14
N ILE A 402 -3.29 -17.52 6.76
CA ILE A 402 -2.87 -18.71 7.51
C ILE A 402 -2.08 -19.67 6.60
N GLU A 403 -2.59 -19.96 5.41
CA GLU A 403 -1.92 -20.85 4.44
C GLU A 403 -0.57 -20.28 4.00
N THR A 404 -0.52 -18.97 3.69
CA THR A 404 0.70 -18.26 3.32
C THR A 404 1.79 -18.40 4.37
N ILE A 405 1.43 -18.23 5.63
CA ILE A 405 2.38 -18.23 6.74
C ILE A 405 2.82 -19.66 7.06
N ARG A 406 1.90 -20.62 7.00
CA ARG A 406 2.20 -22.04 7.19
C ARG A 406 3.18 -22.56 6.13
N ALA A 407 3.03 -22.13 4.88
CA ALA A 407 3.97 -22.43 3.81
C ALA A 407 5.40 -21.95 4.13
N ALA A 408 5.53 -20.79 4.79
CA ALA A 408 6.81 -20.23 5.20
C ALA A 408 7.46 -21.02 6.35
N GLU A 409 6.68 -21.50 7.33
CA GLU A 409 7.15 -22.37 8.42
C GLU A 409 7.64 -23.73 7.89
N ILE A 410 6.89 -24.33 6.95
CA ILE A 410 7.28 -25.59 6.29
C ILE A 410 8.61 -25.43 5.57
N LEU A 411 8.77 -24.34 4.81
CA LEU A 411 10.02 -24.03 4.15
C LEU A 411 11.16 -23.95 5.17
N GLU A 412 11.05 -23.11 6.20
CA GLU A 412 12.09 -22.95 7.22
C GLU A 412 12.47 -24.28 7.91
N MET A 413 11.48 -25.08 8.29
CA MET A 413 11.71 -26.36 8.95
C MET A 413 12.37 -27.38 8.02
N THR A 414 12.01 -27.38 6.73
CA THR A 414 12.64 -28.26 5.73
C THR A 414 14.14 -27.99 5.65
N LEU A 415 14.53 -26.72 5.60
CA LEU A 415 15.95 -26.33 5.52
C LEU A 415 16.72 -26.77 6.77
N LYS A 416 16.13 -26.57 7.95
CA LYS A 416 16.73 -27.00 9.22
C LYS A 416 16.96 -28.51 9.26
N LEU A 417 15.99 -29.30 8.82
CA LEU A 417 16.11 -30.76 8.79
C LEU A 417 17.16 -31.23 7.77
N ILE A 418 17.33 -30.53 6.65
CA ILE A 418 18.39 -30.86 5.70
C ILE A 418 19.77 -30.65 6.34
N GLU A 419 19.97 -29.54 7.05
CA GLU A 419 21.21 -29.28 7.81
C GLU A 419 21.45 -30.35 8.88
N GLU A 420 20.42 -30.73 9.64
CA GLU A 420 20.51 -31.80 10.65
C GLU A 420 20.86 -33.17 10.03
N HIS A 421 20.21 -33.56 8.94
CA HIS A 421 20.50 -34.82 8.24
C HIS A 421 21.88 -34.84 7.62
N VAL A 422 22.32 -33.71 7.04
CA VAL A 422 23.67 -33.59 6.48
C VAL A 422 24.70 -33.67 7.60
N HIS A 423 24.49 -33.02 8.74
CA HIS A 423 25.39 -33.16 9.90
C HIS A 423 25.47 -34.60 10.38
N GLN A 424 24.34 -35.28 10.55
CA GLN A 424 24.30 -36.69 11.00
C GLN A 424 24.97 -37.63 9.98
N GLY A 425 24.73 -37.43 8.68
CA GLY A 425 25.34 -38.23 7.61
C GLY A 425 26.84 -37.94 7.38
N LEU A 426 27.29 -36.70 7.60
CA LEU A 426 28.70 -36.32 7.43
C LEU A 426 29.59 -36.65 8.63
N THR A 427 29.02 -36.75 9.85
CA THR A 427 29.78 -37.16 11.04
C THR A 427 30.33 -38.57 10.96
N GLU A 428 29.84 -39.41 10.04
CA GLU A 428 30.36 -40.77 9.85
C GLU A 428 31.49 -40.86 8.80
N ASP A 429 31.59 -39.96 7.80
CA ASP A 429 32.44 -40.25 6.62
C ASP A 429 33.44 -39.17 6.11
N LEU A 430 33.36 -37.85 6.44
CA LEU A 430 34.10 -36.85 5.62
C LEU A 430 34.87 -35.70 6.30
N ASN A 431 34.88 -35.56 7.63
CA ASN A 431 35.75 -34.59 8.33
C ASN A 431 35.63 -33.12 7.85
N ILE A 432 34.42 -32.68 7.45
CA ILE A 432 34.12 -31.30 7.05
C ILE A 432 33.63 -30.53 8.28
N THR A 433 34.33 -29.46 8.66
CA THR A 433 34.07 -28.72 9.91
C THR A 433 33.08 -27.56 9.77
N SER A 434 32.75 -27.11 8.56
CA SER A 434 31.79 -26.02 8.33
C SER A 434 31.29 -26.00 6.89
N TYR A 435 30.01 -25.73 6.69
CA TYR A 435 29.39 -25.49 5.38
C TYR A 435 28.33 -24.37 5.51
N HIS A 436 28.04 -23.66 4.41
CA HIS A 436 26.92 -22.75 4.34
C HIS A 436 25.69 -23.45 3.75
N TYR A 437 24.48 -22.94 4.02
CA TYR A 437 23.24 -23.48 3.43
C TYR A 437 23.29 -23.57 1.89
N ARG A 438 23.99 -22.62 1.25
CA ARG A 438 24.26 -22.58 -0.19
C ARG A 438 25.24 -23.64 -0.68
N ASP A 439 25.75 -24.49 0.18
CA ASP A 439 26.60 -25.62 -0.17
C ASP A 439 25.81 -26.94 -0.07
N LEU A 440 24.60 -26.89 0.53
CA LEU A 440 23.78 -28.06 0.84
C LEU A 440 22.76 -28.39 -0.24
N VAL A 441 21.95 -27.42 -0.68
CA VAL A 441 20.81 -27.69 -1.57
C VAL A 441 20.98 -26.95 -2.89
N SER A 442 20.78 -27.63 -4.00
CA SER A 442 20.94 -27.07 -5.34
C SER A 442 19.71 -26.23 -5.73
N PRO A 443 19.85 -25.29 -6.69
CA PRO A 443 18.76 -24.38 -7.07
C PRO A 443 17.46 -25.10 -7.45
N HIS A 444 17.59 -26.25 -8.13
CA HIS A 444 16.47 -27.09 -8.56
C HIS A 444 15.63 -27.59 -7.38
N TYR A 445 16.29 -28.18 -6.38
CA TYR A 445 15.60 -28.70 -5.19
C TYR A 445 15.04 -27.59 -4.31
N ILE A 446 15.68 -26.41 -4.25
CA ILE A 446 15.10 -25.24 -3.57
C ILE A 446 13.80 -24.80 -4.26
N SER A 447 13.75 -24.79 -5.60
CA SER A 447 12.51 -24.50 -6.35
C SER A 447 11.42 -25.54 -6.11
N MET A 448 11.80 -26.81 -5.98
CA MET A 448 10.86 -27.87 -5.63
C MET A 448 10.27 -27.64 -4.24
N ILE A 449 11.10 -27.37 -3.23
CA ILE A 449 10.65 -27.08 -1.86
C ILE A 449 9.68 -25.88 -1.86
N ALA A 450 10.02 -24.79 -2.57
CA ALA A 450 9.17 -23.58 -2.63
C ALA A 450 7.81 -23.81 -3.31
N ASN A 451 7.76 -24.64 -4.36
CA ASN A 451 6.51 -24.99 -5.02
C ASN A 451 5.64 -25.90 -4.14
N VAL A 452 6.24 -26.93 -3.55
CA VAL A 452 5.52 -27.92 -2.74
C VAL A 452 5.09 -27.35 -1.39
N SER A 453 5.87 -26.44 -0.80
CA SER A 453 5.47 -25.76 0.44
C SER A 453 4.30 -24.79 0.25
N GLY A 454 4.03 -24.34 -0.98
CA GLY A 454 3.01 -23.34 -1.31
C GLY A 454 3.53 -21.90 -1.44
N CYS A 455 4.82 -21.65 -1.21
CA CYS A 455 5.39 -20.30 -1.24
C CYS A 455 5.33 -19.60 -2.62
N SER A 456 5.25 -20.36 -3.73
CA SER A 456 5.22 -19.78 -5.08
C SER A 456 3.88 -19.13 -5.46
N ALA A 457 2.78 -19.47 -4.79
CA ALA A 457 1.43 -18.99 -5.12
C ALA A 457 1.20 -17.51 -4.77
N HIS A 458 1.91 -16.98 -3.77
CA HIS A 458 1.71 -15.62 -3.21
C HIS A 458 2.40 -14.50 -4.00
N ARG A 459 2.85 -14.77 -5.23
CA ARG A 459 3.61 -13.83 -6.08
C ARG A 459 2.81 -13.20 -7.22
N ARG A 460 1.49 -13.42 -7.28
CA ARG A 460 0.67 -12.83 -8.35
C ARG A 460 0.49 -11.34 -8.11
N ALA A 461 0.95 -10.52 -9.06
CA ALA A 461 0.73 -9.09 -9.02
C ALA A 461 -0.79 -8.80 -9.00
N PRO A 462 -1.27 -7.96 -8.07
CA PRO A 462 -2.68 -7.62 -8.01
C PRO A 462 -3.06 -6.86 -9.28
N ASN A 463 -4.26 -7.14 -9.79
CA ASN A 463 -4.76 -6.51 -10.99
C ASN A 463 -5.30 -5.10 -10.67
N CYS A 464 -4.50 -4.07 -10.94
CA CYS A 464 -4.91 -2.67 -10.76
C CYS A 464 -5.64 -2.06 -11.97
N SER A 465 -6.20 -2.88 -12.87
CA SER A 465 -6.86 -2.41 -14.10
C SER A 465 -8.21 -1.71 -13.89
N ASP A 466 -8.87 -1.90 -12.74
CA ASP A 466 -10.06 -1.12 -12.37
C ASP A 466 -9.66 0.29 -11.89
N ILE A 467 -9.30 1.11 -12.87
CA ILE A 467 -8.87 2.49 -12.64
C ILE A 467 -9.98 3.30 -11.96
N CYS A 468 -11.27 2.98 -12.16
CA CYS A 468 -12.38 3.76 -11.63
C CYS A 468 -12.47 3.68 -10.09
N PHE A 469 -12.35 2.48 -9.52
CA PHE A 469 -12.28 2.33 -8.06
C PHE A 469 -10.93 2.83 -7.53
N HIS A 470 -9.82 2.38 -8.12
CA HIS A 470 -8.47 2.71 -7.66
C HIS A 470 -8.12 4.20 -7.81
N GLN A 471 -8.84 4.98 -8.61
CA GLN A 471 -8.68 6.45 -8.62
C GLN A 471 -9.29 7.12 -7.38
N ARG A 472 -10.34 6.54 -6.78
CA ARG A 472 -11.15 7.22 -5.76
C ARG A 472 -10.96 6.70 -4.35
N TYR A 473 -10.77 5.39 -4.20
CA TYR A 473 -10.74 4.70 -2.92
C TYR A 473 -9.55 3.75 -2.79
N ARG A 474 -9.11 3.56 -1.55
CA ARG A 474 -8.08 2.60 -1.18
C ARG A 474 -8.64 1.19 -1.21
N MET A 475 -7.82 0.23 -1.62
CA MET A 475 -8.08 -1.19 -1.34
C MET A 475 -8.02 -1.44 0.17
N HIS A 476 -8.64 -2.54 0.61
CA HIS A 476 -8.63 -2.93 2.03
C HIS A 476 -7.26 -3.43 2.49
N ASP A 477 -6.52 -4.07 1.60
CA ASP A 477 -5.17 -4.57 1.83
C ASP A 477 -4.06 -3.56 1.47
N GLY A 478 -4.41 -2.35 1.06
CA GLY A 478 -3.46 -1.32 0.65
C GLY A 478 -2.83 -1.54 -0.74
N THR A 479 -3.18 -2.61 -1.46
CA THR A 479 -2.70 -2.82 -2.83
C THR A 479 -3.15 -1.71 -3.78
N CYS A 480 -2.43 -1.56 -4.89
CA CYS A 480 -2.69 -0.55 -5.92
C CYS A 480 -2.66 0.91 -5.44
N ASN A 481 -2.14 1.21 -4.26
CA ASN A 481 -1.81 2.59 -3.88
C ASN A 481 -0.70 3.13 -4.80
N ASN A 482 0.42 2.41 -4.90
CA ASN A 482 1.41 2.67 -5.93
C ASN A 482 1.07 1.88 -7.20
N LEU A 483 0.89 2.56 -8.33
CA LEU A 483 0.47 1.90 -9.57
C LEU A 483 1.63 1.20 -10.31
N GLN A 484 2.88 1.59 -10.06
CA GLN A 484 4.08 0.97 -10.64
C GLN A 484 4.54 -0.22 -9.80
N HIS A 485 4.34 -0.14 -8.48
CA HIS A 485 4.66 -1.18 -7.52
C HIS A 485 3.45 -1.52 -6.63
N PRO A 486 2.45 -2.26 -7.16
CA PRO A 486 1.14 -2.45 -6.51
C PRO A 486 1.14 -3.03 -5.10
N THR A 487 2.22 -3.67 -4.66
CA THR A 487 2.33 -4.30 -3.33
C THR A 487 3.09 -3.44 -2.31
N TRP A 488 3.63 -2.29 -2.71
CA TRP A 488 4.29 -1.40 -1.75
C TRP A 488 3.28 -0.90 -0.71
N GLY A 489 3.60 -1.12 0.56
CA GLY A 489 2.74 -0.76 1.69
C GLY A 489 1.48 -1.62 1.86
N ALA A 490 1.32 -2.69 1.08
CA ALA A 490 0.20 -3.61 1.24
C ALA A 490 0.35 -4.48 2.50
N SER A 491 -0.76 -4.95 3.07
CA SER A 491 -0.77 -5.93 4.15
C SER A 491 -0.22 -7.28 3.70
N LEU A 492 0.20 -8.10 4.66
CA LEU A 492 0.83 -9.42 4.44
C LEU A 492 2.09 -9.37 3.58
N THR A 493 2.78 -8.24 3.55
CA THR A 493 4.08 -8.07 2.86
C THR A 493 5.23 -7.94 3.85
N ALA A 494 6.46 -8.06 3.34
CA ALA A 494 7.66 -7.90 4.14
C ALA A 494 7.81 -6.47 4.67
N PHE A 495 8.29 -6.32 5.91
CA PHE A 495 8.80 -5.05 6.37
C PHE A 495 9.95 -4.55 5.48
N GLN A 496 10.03 -3.24 5.26
CA GLN A 496 11.16 -2.62 4.59
C GLN A 496 12.40 -2.62 5.49
N ARG A 497 13.59 -2.68 4.90
CA ARG A 497 14.87 -2.62 5.63
C ARG A 497 15.58 -1.31 5.30
N LEU A 498 15.90 -0.51 6.33
CA LEU A 498 16.84 0.62 6.19
C LEU A 498 18.28 0.14 6.05
N LEU A 499 18.60 -0.94 6.77
CA LEU A 499 19.92 -1.54 6.83
C LEU A 499 19.79 -3.06 6.66
N LYS A 500 20.82 -3.68 6.08
CA LYS A 500 20.90 -5.14 5.95
C LYS A 500 20.80 -5.79 7.35
N PRO A 501 19.99 -6.83 7.54
CA PRO A 501 19.82 -7.46 8.86
C PRO A 501 21.10 -8.13 9.36
N THR A 502 21.21 -8.22 10.68
CA THR A 502 22.32 -8.88 11.38
C THR A 502 21.80 -10.08 12.15
N TYR A 503 21.97 -11.26 11.56
CA TYR A 503 21.75 -12.56 12.19
C TYR A 503 23.09 -13.22 12.55
N GLN A 504 23.10 -14.07 13.58
CA GLN A 504 24.29 -14.78 14.06
C GLN A 504 24.96 -15.60 12.94
N ASN A 505 24.16 -16.37 12.20
CA ASN A 505 24.60 -17.15 11.04
C ASN A 505 24.48 -16.36 9.71
N GLY A 506 24.22 -15.05 9.79
CA GLY A 506 24.02 -14.19 8.63
C GLY A 506 22.72 -14.43 7.85
N ILE A 507 21.81 -15.28 8.33
CA ILE A 507 20.59 -15.66 7.58
C ILE A 507 19.32 -15.50 8.43
N ASN A 508 19.22 -16.24 9.54
CA ASN A 508 17.98 -16.37 10.31
C ASN A 508 18.16 -16.61 11.81
N LEU A 509 19.35 -17.01 12.29
CA LEU A 509 19.59 -17.30 13.70
C LEU A 509 19.74 -15.98 14.48
N PRO A 510 18.87 -15.68 15.47
CA PRO A 510 19.00 -14.46 16.26
C PRO A 510 20.37 -14.34 16.94
N ARG A 511 20.88 -13.11 17.06
CA ARG A 511 22.16 -12.84 17.71
C ARG A 511 22.14 -13.28 19.18
N GLY A 512 23.26 -13.86 19.65
CA GLY A 512 23.44 -14.26 21.04
C GLY A 512 23.01 -15.69 21.39
N LEU A 513 22.68 -16.53 20.40
CA LEU A 513 22.30 -17.94 20.59
C LEU A 513 23.40 -18.96 20.19
N GLY A 514 24.59 -18.51 19.78
CA GLY A 514 25.72 -19.37 19.40
C GLY A 514 26.79 -19.50 20.49
N THR A 515 27.70 -20.46 20.35
CA THR A 515 28.89 -20.56 21.23
C THR A 515 29.85 -19.41 20.96
N SER A 516 30.49 -18.88 22.00
CA SER A 516 31.40 -17.72 21.90
C SER A 516 32.63 -17.98 21.00
N GLU A 517 32.96 -19.25 20.77
CA GLU A 517 34.14 -19.66 19.98
C GLU A 517 33.90 -19.58 18.46
N GLU A 518 32.65 -19.67 17.98
CA GLU A 518 32.34 -19.72 16.53
C GLU A 518 32.25 -18.34 15.84
N SER A 519 32.10 -17.25 16.59
CA SER A 519 31.69 -15.96 16.01
C SER A 519 32.64 -14.78 16.24
N GLY A 520 33.64 -14.89 17.13
CA GLY A 520 34.55 -13.78 17.43
C GLY A 520 33.87 -12.53 18.04
N VAL A 521 32.60 -12.64 18.44
CA VAL A 521 31.79 -11.55 19.03
C VAL A 521 31.56 -11.85 20.51
N LEU A 522 31.74 -10.83 21.36
CA LEU A 522 31.44 -10.90 22.80
C LEU A 522 29.98 -11.34 23.03
N PRO A 523 29.70 -12.20 24.05
CA PRO A 523 28.34 -12.65 24.35
C PRO A 523 27.41 -11.46 24.63
N LEU A 524 26.18 -11.51 24.11
CA LEU A 524 25.17 -10.49 24.37
C LEU A 524 24.53 -10.70 25.75
N PRO A 525 24.15 -9.63 26.46
CA PRO A 525 23.49 -9.75 27.76
C PRO A 525 22.08 -10.34 27.62
N LEU A 526 21.61 -10.99 28.69
CA LEU A 526 20.22 -11.43 28.78
C LEU A 526 19.27 -10.21 28.68
N PRO A 527 18.21 -10.25 27.85
CA PRO A 527 17.27 -9.13 27.72
C PRO A 527 16.68 -8.67 29.05
N ARG A 528 16.36 -9.61 29.95
CA ARG A 528 15.84 -9.32 31.29
C ARG A 528 16.86 -8.61 32.17
N LEU A 529 18.14 -8.97 32.08
CA LEU A 529 19.20 -8.30 32.82
C LEU A 529 19.37 -6.84 32.38
N VAL A 530 19.25 -6.56 31.08
CA VAL A 530 19.24 -5.19 30.56
C VAL A 530 18.04 -4.42 31.11
N SER A 531 16.84 -5.02 31.06
CA SER A 531 15.61 -4.42 31.57
C SER A 531 15.73 -3.98 33.03
N THR A 532 16.13 -4.89 33.92
CA THR A 532 16.22 -4.62 35.37
C THR A 532 17.35 -3.68 35.76
N THR A 533 18.42 -3.61 34.96
CA THR A 533 19.59 -2.78 35.28
C THR A 533 19.44 -1.32 34.86
N MET A 534 18.78 -1.06 33.72
CA MET A 534 18.74 0.29 33.13
C MET A 534 17.38 0.80 32.63
N ILE A 535 16.34 -0.04 32.52
CA ILE A 535 15.06 0.36 31.90
C ILE A 535 13.93 0.49 32.92
N GLY A 536 13.72 -0.53 33.76
CA GLY A 536 12.66 -0.54 34.76
C GLY A 536 12.89 0.50 35.85
N SER A 537 11.85 1.25 36.22
CA SER A 537 11.91 2.25 37.29
C SER A 537 10.62 2.35 38.09
N GLU A 538 10.76 2.59 39.39
CA GLU A 538 9.66 2.96 40.30
C GLU A 538 9.36 4.47 40.24
N THR A 539 10.33 5.28 39.81
CA THR A 539 10.19 6.73 39.76
C THR A 539 9.40 7.13 38.51
N ILE A 540 8.41 8.01 38.70
CA ILE A 540 7.51 8.46 37.64
C ILE A 540 7.50 9.99 37.62
N THR A 541 8.25 10.56 36.68
CA THR A 541 8.18 11.99 36.37
C THR A 541 7.02 12.27 35.39
N PRO A 542 6.05 13.13 35.72
CA PRO A 542 4.98 13.50 34.79
C PRO A 542 5.48 14.47 33.70
N ASP A 543 4.92 14.36 32.50
CA ASP A 543 5.05 15.38 31.46
C ASP A 543 4.08 16.53 31.75
N PHE A 544 4.62 17.66 32.23
CA PHE A 544 3.81 18.83 32.58
C PHE A 544 3.26 19.58 31.36
N GLN A 545 3.70 19.25 30.15
CA GLN A 545 3.21 19.89 28.92
C GLN A 545 2.12 19.07 28.26
N TYR A 546 2.28 17.74 28.24
CA TYR A 546 1.41 16.85 27.45
C TYR A 546 0.57 15.89 28.28
N THR A 547 -0.68 15.71 27.86
CA THR A 547 -1.63 14.77 28.45
C THR A 547 -1.30 13.34 28.03
N HIS A 548 -1.85 12.37 28.74
CA HIS A 548 -1.67 10.95 28.43
C HIS A 548 -2.28 10.55 27.07
N MET A 549 -3.10 11.42 26.47
CA MET A 549 -3.58 11.29 25.09
C MET A 549 -2.43 11.27 24.07
N ILE A 550 -1.27 11.87 24.37
CA ILE A 550 -0.10 11.81 23.47
C ILE A 550 0.42 10.38 23.32
N MET A 551 0.42 9.59 24.41
CA MET A 551 0.76 8.18 24.40
C MET A 551 -0.34 7.38 23.70
N GLN A 552 -1.60 7.61 24.06
CA GLN A 552 -2.71 6.83 23.55
C GLN A 552 -2.90 6.98 22.03
N TRP A 553 -2.73 8.20 21.49
CA TRP A 553 -2.76 8.43 20.06
C TRP A 553 -1.61 7.71 19.36
N GLY A 554 -0.41 7.72 19.95
CA GLY A 554 0.75 6.98 19.43
C GLY A 554 0.48 5.47 19.32
N GLN A 555 -0.10 4.85 20.35
CA GLN A 555 -0.50 3.43 20.30
C GLN A 555 -1.59 3.17 19.26
N PHE A 556 -2.63 4.02 19.22
CA PHE A 556 -3.70 3.87 18.24
C PHE A 556 -3.19 3.98 16.80
N LEU A 557 -2.17 4.82 16.58
CA LEU A 557 -1.50 5.02 15.29
C LEU A 557 -0.58 3.86 14.92
N ASP A 558 0.20 3.33 15.87
CA ASP A 558 1.06 2.14 15.68
C ASP A 558 0.22 0.98 15.15
N HIS A 559 -0.97 0.80 15.72
CA HIS A 559 -1.91 -0.24 15.34
C HIS A 559 -2.62 -0.02 14.00
N ASP A 560 -2.42 1.13 13.34
CA ASP A 560 -2.83 1.38 11.95
C ASP A 560 -1.70 1.07 10.95
N LEU A 561 -0.47 0.97 11.43
CA LEU A 561 0.73 0.91 10.59
C LEU A 561 1.37 -0.46 10.58
N ASP A 562 1.49 -1.09 11.75
CA ASP A 562 2.19 -2.36 11.84
C ASP A 562 1.64 -3.36 12.86
N GLN A 563 1.74 -4.62 12.46
CA GLN A 563 1.55 -5.78 13.32
C GLN A 563 2.41 -6.93 12.80
N THR A 564 3.36 -7.38 13.62
CA THR A 564 4.09 -8.60 13.29
C THR A 564 3.31 -9.84 13.68
N ILE A 565 3.22 -10.79 12.75
CA ILE A 565 2.59 -12.09 12.95
C ILE A 565 3.53 -13.00 13.77
N PRO A 566 3.08 -13.62 14.88
CA PRO A 566 3.83 -14.70 15.53
C PRO A 566 3.88 -15.94 14.62
N ALA A 567 4.79 -16.88 14.91
CA ALA A 567 4.72 -18.23 14.36
C ALA A 567 3.32 -18.85 14.59
N LEU A 568 2.72 -19.48 13.58
CA LEU A 568 1.41 -20.15 13.70
C LEU A 568 1.49 -21.40 14.56
N SER A 569 2.59 -22.16 14.46
CA SER A 569 2.67 -23.46 15.11
C SER A 569 2.91 -23.38 16.60
N MET A 570 3.34 -22.24 17.19
CA MET A 570 3.53 -21.86 18.64
C MET A 570 3.88 -22.94 19.68
N SER A 571 4.27 -24.09 19.19
CA SER A 571 4.56 -25.34 19.86
C SER A 571 5.75 -25.89 19.10
N ARG A 572 6.69 -26.51 19.81
CA ARG A 572 7.91 -27.04 19.21
C ARG A 572 7.56 -27.95 18.04
N PHE A 573 8.26 -27.79 16.93
CA PHE A 573 8.06 -28.68 15.77
C PHE A 573 8.41 -30.13 16.11
N SER A 574 9.36 -30.36 17.02
CA SER A 574 9.88 -31.68 17.38
C SER A 574 8.88 -32.59 18.10
N ASP A 575 8.10 -32.03 19.03
CA ASP A 575 7.24 -32.83 19.91
C ASP A 575 5.89 -32.16 20.24
N SER A 576 5.59 -31.04 19.58
CA SER A 576 4.39 -30.23 19.81
C SER A 576 4.24 -29.72 21.25
N ALA A 577 5.31 -29.64 22.04
CA ALA A 577 5.23 -29.02 23.36
C ALA A 577 5.00 -27.50 23.23
N PRO A 578 4.02 -26.91 23.95
CA PRO A 578 3.74 -25.48 23.87
C PRO A 578 4.95 -24.64 24.29
N CYS A 579 5.29 -23.62 23.52
CA CYS A 579 6.40 -22.72 23.83
C CYS A 579 6.22 -22.00 25.19
N SER A 580 4.99 -21.90 25.70
CA SER A 580 4.67 -21.32 27.02
C SER A 580 5.05 -22.21 28.21
N GLN A 581 5.41 -23.47 27.97
CA GLN A 581 5.71 -24.47 29.01
C GLN A 581 7.14 -25.02 28.95
N VAL A 582 7.91 -24.62 27.94
CA VAL A 582 9.29 -25.07 27.73
C VAL A 582 10.27 -23.90 27.76
N CYS A 583 11.48 -24.15 28.23
CA CYS A 583 12.59 -23.18 28.19
C CYS A 583 13.72 -23.61 27.24
N SER A 584 13.48 -24.62 26.39
CA SER A 584 14.44 -24.99 25.35
C SER A 584 14.28 -24.09 24.12
N ASN A 585 15.40 -23.79 23.49
CA ASN A 585 15.43 -23.00 22.26
C ASN A 585 15.23 -23.92 21.04
N ASP A 586 13.99 -24.36 20.85
CA ASP A 586 13.59 -25.22 19.73
C ASP A 586 12.54 -24.49 18.89
N PRO A 587 12.70 -24.37 17.56
CA PRO A 587 11.75 -23.65 16.72
C PRO A 587 10.29 -24.12 16.89
N PRO A 588 9.32 -23.19 16.93
CA PRO A 588 9.46 -21.73 16.84
C PRO A 588 9.70 -21.01 18.19
N CYS A 589 9.97 -21.74 19.27
CA CYS A 589 10.17 -21.21 20.61
C CYS A 589 11.52 -20.49 20.72
N LEU A 590 11.52 -19.32 21.36
CA LEU A 590 12.73 -18.55 21.66
C LEU A 590 12.57 -17.86 23.03
N PRO A 591 12.53 -18.63 24.14
CA PRO A 591 12.22 -18.11 25.46
C PRO A 591 13.25 -17.06 25.92
N ILE A 592 12.85 -16.20 26.87
CA ILE A 592 13.75 -15.21 27.50
C ILE A 592 14.18 -15.74 28.86
N ASP A 593 15.46 -16.05 29.01
CA ASP A 593 15.99 -16.57 30.27
C ASP A 593 15.91 -15.56 31.42
N ILE A 594 15.64 -16.08 32.61
CA ILE A 594 15.57 -15.32 33.86
C ILE A 594 16.93 -15.43 34.58
N PRO A 595 17.59 -14.32 34.94
CA PRO A 595 18.85 -14.35 35.69
C PRO A 595 18.70 -15.03 37.07
N GLU A 596 19.76 -15.68 37.57
CA GLU A 596 19.72 -16.49 38.81
C GLU A 596 19.20 -15.76 40.05
N ASN A 597 19.44 -14.44 40.16
CA ASN A 597 19.03 -13.62 41.31
C ASN A 597 17.73 -12.83 41.08
N ASP A 598 17.04 -13.07 39.97
CA ASP A 598 15.77 -12.39 39.69
C ASP A 598 14.65 -12.98 40.56
N PRO A 599 13.82 -12.16 41.25
CA PRO A 599 12.71 -12.64 42.07
C PRO A 599 11.73 -13.56 41.33
N ARG A 600 11.62 -13.40 40.00
CA ARG A 600 10.78 -14.23 39.13
C ARG A 600 11.26 -15.67 38.99
N GLY A 601 12.52 -15.95 39.33
CA GLY A 601 13.10 -17.30 39.30
C GLY A 601 12.33 -18.32 40.14
N SER A 602 11.63 -17.85 41.18
CA SER A 602 10.71 -18.67 42.00
C SER A 602 9.47 -19.16 41.26
N SER A 603 9.06 -18.45 40.20
CA SER A 603 7.87 -18.73 39.40
C SER A 603 8.17 -19.49 38.10
N GLY A 604 9.44 -19.49 37.65
CA GLY A 604 9.89 -20.21 36.45
C GLY A 604 11.32 -19.85 36.05
N ARG A 605 11.91 -20.62 35.12
CA ARG A 605 13.28 -20.41 34.63
C ARG A 605 13.38 -19.44 33.44
N CYS A 606 12.29 -19.23 32.71
CA CYS A 606 12.26 -18.37 31.55
C CYS A 606 10.88 -17.71 31.39
N MET A 607 10.81 -16.64 30.61
CA MET A 607 9.57 -16.03 30.14
C MET A 607 9.24 -16.53 28.73
N PHE A 608 7.95 -16.71 28.46
CA PHE A 608 7.45 -17.12 27.16
C PHE A 608 7.82 -16.12 26.06
N PHE A 609 8.33 -16.63 24.94
CA PHE A 609 8.49 -15.88 23.70
C PHE A 609 8.53 -16.85 22.51
N ALA A 610 7.80 -16.52 21.45
CA ALA A 610 7.84 -17.21 20.17
C ALA A 610 8.32 -16.26 19.07
N ARG A 611 9.07 -16.81 18.11
CA ARG A 611 9.58 -16.06 16.97
C ARG A 611 8.45 -15.52 16.09
N SER A 612 8.72 -14.42 15.42
CA SER A 612 7.84 -13.86 14.40
C SER A 612 7.86 -14.74 13.16
N SER A 613 6.72 -14.90 12.50
CA SER A 613 6.61 -15.64 11.24
C SER A 613 7.48 -15.02 10.13
N PRO A 614 8.16 -15.83 9.31
CA PRO A 614 8.90 -15.33 8.18
C PRO A 614 7.99 -15.03 6.99
N VAL A 615 8.45 -14.15 6.11
CA VAL A 615 7.91 -14.02 4.75
C VAL A 615 8.28 -15.29 3.97
N CYS A 616 7.32 -15.87 3.24
CA CYS A 616 7.55 -17.07 2.45
C CYS A 616 8.74 -16.88 1.48
N GLY A 617 9.70 -17.81 1.49
CA GLY A 617 10.90 -17.71 0.66
C GLY A 617 12.02 -16.84 1.23
N SER A 618 11.84 -16.21 2.39
CA SER A 618 12.90 -15.47 3.10
C SER A 618 13.62 -16.36 4.12
N GLY A 619 14.84 -15.97 4.54
CA GLY A 619 15.65 -16.78 5.46
C GLY A 619 16.29 -17.98 4.78
N VAL A 620 16.45 -17.92 3.46
CA VAL A 620 17.09 -18.94 2.63
C VAL A 620 18.33 -18.32 1.97
N THR A 621 19.41 -19.10 1.78
CA THR A 621 20.39 -18.69 0.77
C THR A 621 19.73 -18.92 -0.58
N SER A 622 19.31 -17.84 -1.23
CA SER A 622 18.54 -17.97 -2.45
C SER A 622 19.47 -18.17 -3.64
N LEU A 623 19.39 -19.39 -4.17
CA LEU A 623 19.66 -19.72 -5.55
C LEU A 623 18.36 -19.66 -6.40
N LEU A 624 17.27 -19.16 -5.82
CA LEU A 624 15.99 -18.91 -6.50
C LEU A 624 15.86 -17.48 -7.06
N MET A 625 16.76 -16.57 -6.69
CA MET A 625 16.71 -15.13 -7.01
C MET A 625 18.11 -14.49 -7.15
N ASP A 626 19.16 -15.29 -7.42
CA ASP A 626 20.55 -14.80 -7.58
C ASP A 626 21.06 -13.89 -6.43
N SER A 627 20.50 -14.00 -5.22
CA SER A 627 20.86 -13.15 -4.07
C SER A 627 20.47 -13.75 -2.72
N VAL A 628 21.21 -13.43 -1.65
CA VAL A 628 20.94 -13.90 -0.28
C VAL A 628 19.70 -13.20 0.29
N TYR A 629 18.62 -13.94 0.57
CA TYR A 629 17.43 -13.40 1.23
C TYR A 629 17.45 -13.77 2.71
N TYR A 630 17.85 -12.82 3.55
CA TYR A 630 17.76 -12.91 5.01
C TYR A 630 16.32 -13.20 5.46
N ARG A 631 16.13 -13.70 6.68
CA ARG A 631 14.80 -13.86 7.26
C ARG A 631 14.12 -12.48 7.33
N GLU A 632 13.01 -12.34 6.63
CA GLU A 632 12.17 -11.15 6.70
C GLU A 632 10.88 -11.47 7.44
N GLN A 633 10.35 -10.47 8.16
CA GLN A 633 9.10 -10.62 8.93
C GLN A 633 7.95 -9.96 8.18
N VAL A 634 6.76 -10.50 8.37
CA VAL A 634 5.53 -10.04 7.72
C VAL A 634 4.89 -8.92 8.54
N ASN A 635 4.50 -7.85 7.87
CA ASN A 635 3.54 -6.89 8.40
C ASN A 635 2.12 -7.35 8.04
N MET A 636 1.27 -7.61 9.02
CA MET A 636 -0.12 -8.02 8.78
C MET A 636 -1.02 -6.85 8.37
N LEU A 637 -0.60 -5.61 8.62
CA LEU A 637 -1.40 -4.42 8.35
C LEU A 637 -0.95 -3.70 7.08
N THR A 638 -1.82 -2.86 6.54
CA THR A 638 -1.39 -1.89 5.53
C THR A 638 -0.41 -0.91 6.17
N SER A 639 0.56 -0.41 5.41
CA SER A 639 1.52 0.58 5.92
C SER A 639 0.98 2.00 5.93
N TYR A 640 -0.21 2.24 5.38
CA TYR A 640 -0.75 3.59 5.22
C TYR A 640 -1.46 4.04 6.50
N LEU A 641 -1.49 5.35 6.73
CA LEU A 641 -2.42 5.93 7.69
C LEU A 641 -3.80 6.03 7.06
N ASP A 642 -4.54 4.92 7.07
CA ASP A 642 -5.81 4.79 6.38
C ASP A 642 -6.95 4.25 7.25
N ALA A 643 -6.73 4.23 8.57
CA ALA A 643 -7.65 3.73 9.57
C ALA A 643 -7.97 2.23 9.40
N SER A 644 -7.01 1.44 8.92
CA SER A 644 -7.06 -0.02 8.91
C SER A 644 -7.35 -0.59 10.32
N ASN A 645 -6.89 0.08 11.37
CA ASN A 645 -7.23 -0.26 12.76
C ASN A 645 -8.75 -0.13 13.10
N VAL A 646 -9.52 0.59 12.28
CA VAL A 646 -10.99 0.67 12.33
C VAL A 646 -11.64 -0.25 11.30
N TYR A 647 -11.03 -0.41 10.12
CA TYR A 647 -11.66 -1.02 8.93
C TYR A 647 -11.17 -2.41 8.55
N GLY A 648 -10.15 -2.95 9.21
CA GLY A 648 -9.46 -4.18 8.81
C GLY A 648 -8.42 -3.94 7.71
N SER A 649 -7.50 -4.90 7.54
CA SER A 649 -6.43 -4.87 6.54
C SER A 649 -6.65 -5.88 5.41
N THR A 650 -7.84 -6.47 5.34
CA THR A 650 -8.26 -7.42 4.30
C THR A 650 -9.74 -7.20 3.97
N GLU A 651 -10.18 -7.66 2.79
CA GLU A 651 -11.60 -7.60 2.40
C GLU A 651 -12.50 -8.39 3.36
N LYS A 652 -12.00 -9.54 3.85
CA LYS A 652 -12.71 -10.41 4.78
C LYS A 652 -12.96 -9.70 6.12
N GLU A 653 -11.90 -9.16 6.74
CA GLU A 653 -12.01 -8.43 8.02
C GLU A 653 -12.94 -7.21 7.87
N SER A 654 -12.78 -6.45 6.78
CA SER A 654 -13.65 -5.33 6.46
C SER A 654 -15.13 -5.75 6.36
N SER A 655 -15.41 -6.83 5.65
CA SER A 655 -16.78 -7.37 5.50
C SER A 655 -17.36 -7.84 6.84
N GLU A 656 -16.55 -8.40 7.73
CA GLU A 656 -16.98 -8.81 9.08
C GLU A 656 -17.40 -7.63 9.96
N LEU A 657 -16.78 -6.46 9.76
CA LEU A 657 -17.05 -5.23 10.52
C LEU A 657 -18.25 -4.43 9.98
N ARG A 658 -18.59 -4.59 8.71
CA ARG A 658 -19.63 -3.81 8.01
C ARG A 658 -21.04 -4.34 8.28
N ASP A 659 -21.99 -3.44 8.50
CA ASP A 659 -23.40 -3.81 8.53
C ASP A 659 -23.93 -3.97 7.09
N LEU A 660 -23.79 -5.18 6.56
CA LEU A 660 -24.21 -5.54 5.22
C LEU A 660 -25.71 -5.90 5.12
N THR A 661 -26.45 -5.85 6.24
CA THR A 661 -27.89 -6.18 6.26
C THR A 661 -28.76 -5.12 5.59
N ASN A 662 -28.19 -3.95 5.31
CA ASN A 662 -28.88 -2.81 4.72
C ASN A 662 -27.93 -1.98 3.84
N GLN A 663 -28.48 -1.00 3.12
CA GLN A 663 -27.74 -0.14 2.18
C GLN A 663 -27.30 1.20 2.82
N LYS A 664 -27.04 1.23 4.13
CA LYS A 664 -26.69 2.49 4.83
C LYS A 664 -25.18 2.74 4.94
N GLY A 665 -24.34 1.76 4.60
CA GLY A 665 -22.89 1.90 4.63
C GLY A 665 -22.30 2.08 6.04
N MET A 666 -22.93 1.50 7.06
CA MET A 666 -22.51 1.59 8.46
C MET A 666 -21.60 0.43 8.86
N LEU A 667 -20.86 0.59 9.95
CA LEU A 667 -20.23 -0.50 10.70
C LEU A 667 -21.24 -1.13 11.67
N LYS A 668 -21.12 -2.44 11.91
CA LYS A 668 -21.97 -3.19 12.85
C LYS A 668 -21.89 -2.58 14.23
N ALA A 669 -23.05 -2.39 14.87
CA ALA A 669 -23.14 -1.80 16.19
C ALA A 669 -23.35 -2.87 17.27
N GLY A 670 -22.67 -2.72 18.40
CA GLY A 670 -22.85 -3.58 19.57
C GLY A 670 -23.86 -3.04 20.57
N GLN A 671 -23.64 -3.39 21.84
CA GLN A 671 -24.50 -2.97 22.95
C GLN A 671 -24.59 -1.45 23.07
N VAL A 672 -25.74 -0.97 23.55
CA VAL A 672 -25.97 0.46 23.79
C VAL A 672 -25.57 0.79 25.23
N VAL A 673 -24.80 1.86 25.40
CA VAL A 673 -24.50 2.42 26.74
C VAL A 673 -25.78 3.07 27.28
N PRO A 674 -26.38 2.58 28.38
CA PRO A 674 -27.69 3.06 28.83
C PRO A 674 -27.74 4.55 29.17
N THR A 675 -26.64 5.12 29.65
CA THR A 675 -26.55 6.52 30.08
C THR A 675 -26.48 7.52 28.92
N SER A 676 -25.96 7.12 27.76
CA SER A 676 -25.79 8.00 26.58
C SER A 676 -26.67 7.62 25.40
N GLY A 677 -27.18 6.38 25.35
CA GLY A 677 -27.87 5.84 24.19
C GLY A 677 -26.95 5.60 22.98
N LYS A 678 -25.62 5.70 23.14
CA LYS A 678 -24.65 5.47 22.07
C LYS A 678 -24.18 4.01 22.05
N HIS A 679 -23.93 3.47 20.86
CA HIS A 679 -23.46 2.11 20.69
C HIS A 679 -21.97 1.95 21.03
N LEU A 680 -21.61 0.82 21.63
CA LEU A 680 -20.25 0.29 21.65
C LEU A 680 -19.98 -0.49 20.37
N MET A 681 -18.72 -0.91 20.19
CA MET A 681 -18.33 -1.84 19.14
C MET A 681 -19.08 -3.19 19.29
N PRO A 682 -19.26 -3.96 18.21
CA PRO A 682 -19.83 -5.31 18.30
C PRO A 682 -18.87 -6.24 19.03
N PHE A 683 -19.37 -7.33 19.60
CA PHE A 683 -18.50 -8.37 20.15
C PHE A 683 -17.95 -9.25 19.03
N ALA A 684 -16.74 -9.76 19.22
CA ALA A 684 -16.20 -10.79 18.34
C ALA A 684 -17.02 -12.09 18.47
N ILE A 685 -17.30 -12.73 17.33
CA ILE A 685 -17.96 -14.03 17.24
C ILE A 685 -16.86 -15.11 17.19
N GLY A 686 -16.98 -16.17 18.00
CA GLY A 686 -15.89 -17.15 18.23
C GLY A 686 -14.98 -16.73 19.39
N PRO A 687 -13.91 -17.48 19.72
CA PRO A 687 -13.04 -17.12 20.85
C PRO A 687 -12.12 -15.94 20.46
N PRO A 688 -12.37 -14.76 21.05
CA PRO A 688 -11.35 -14.15 21.90
C PRO A 688 -11.82 -14.14 23.36
N THR A 689 -11.32 -15.12 24.09
CA THR A 689 -11.59 -15.40 25.50
C THR A 689 -10.64 -14.64 26.43
N GLU A 690 -9.68 -13.87 25.93
CA GLU A 690 -8.78 -13.01 26.72
C GLU A 690 -9.55 -12.03 27.60
N CYS A 691 -10.68 -11.53 27.10
CA CYS A 691 -11.55 -10.64 27.85
C CYS A 691 -12.44 -11.38 28.87
N MET A 692 -12.52 -12.72 28.76
CA MET A 692 -13.21 -13.63 29.68
C MET A 692 -12.21 -14.40 30.56
N ARG A 693 -11.06 -13.78 30.86
CA ARG A 693 -9.93 -14.34 31.64
C ARG A 693 -10.29 -14.90 33.02
N ASP A 694 -11.29 -14.31 33.68
CA ASP A 694 -11.83 -14.80 34.94
C ASP A 694 -13.35 -14.72 34.87
N GLU A 695 -14.01 -15.88 34.71
CA GLU A 695 -15.47 -15.99 34.68
C GLU A 695 -16.13 -15.47 35.96
N ARG A 696 -15.38 -15.37 37.08
CA ARG A 696 -15.85 -14.77 38.33
C ARG A 696 -15.84 -13.24 38.28
N GLU A 697 -14.97 -12.64 37.47
CA GLU A 697 -14.93 -11.19 37.24
C GLU A 697 -15.93 -10.76 36.16
N SER A 698 -16.00 -11.49 35.03
CA SER A 698 -16.87 -11.12 33.91
C SER A 698 -17.01 -12.22 32.85
N SER A 699 -18.19 -12.30 32.22
CA SER A 699 -18.49 -13.10 31.03
C SER A 699 -18.54 -12.28 29.72
N VAL A 700 -18.11 -11.03 29.76
CA VAL A 700 -18.11 -10.12 28.60
C VAL A 700 -16.98 -10.50 27.63
N PRO A 701 -17.28 -10.83 26.35
CA PRO A 701 -16.26 -11.13 25.35
C PRO A 701 -15.57 -9.86 24.85
N CYS A 702 -14.49 -10.02 24.08
CA CYS A 702 -13.80 -8.88 23.49
C CYS A 702 -14.64 -8.18 22.41
N PHE A 703 -14.41 -6.89 22.26
CA PHE A 703 -14.93 -6.14 21.12
C PHE A 703 -14.23 -6.50 19.82
N LEU A 704 -14.96 -6.46 18.72
CA LEU A 704 -14.46 -6.62 17.36
C LEU A 704 -14.12 -5.24 16.76
N ALA A 705 -12.92 -5.11 16.20
CA ALA A 705 -12.41 -3.91 15.55
C ALA A 705 -11.56 -4.29 14.34
N GLY A 706 -11.08 -3.29 13.58
CA GLY A 706 -10.17 -3.50 12.45
C GLY A 706 -8.78 -4.01 12.83
N ASP A 707 -8.34 -3.73 14.05
CA ASP A 707 -7.12 -4.28 14.65
C ASP A 707 -7.47 -5.22 15.81
N HIS A 708 -6.86 -6.40 15.82
CA HIS A 708 -7.15 -7.46 16.80
C HIS A 708 -6.68 -7.12 18.22
N ARG A 709 -5.80 -6.12 18.37
CA ARG A 709 -5.28 -5.68 19.67
C ARG A 709 -6.14 -4.59 20.31
N ALA A 710 -7.28 -4.22 19.73
CA ALA A 710 -8.18 -3.17 20.25
C ALA A 710 -8.63 -3.35 21.72
N ASN A 711 -8.56 -4.57 22.25
CA ASN A 711 -8.92 -4.90 23.64
C ASN A 711 -7.71 -5.03 24.58
N GLU A 712 -6.49 -4.76 24.10
CA GLU A 712 -5.26 -4.92 24.89
C GLU A 712 -5.36 -4.13 26.19
N GLN A 713 -5.82 -2.88 26.13
CA GLN A 713 -6.12 -2.05 27.30
C GLN A 713 -7.30 -1.09 27.05
N LEU A 714 -7.98 -0.68 28.12
CA LEU A 714 -9.25 0.06 28.06
C LEU A 714 -9.23 1.41 27.35
N GLY A 715 -8.14 2.17 27.45
CA GLY A 715 -7.92 3.42 26.71
C GLY A 715 -7.89 3.20 25.20
N LEU A 716 -7.24 2.12 24.74
CA LEU A 716 -7.23 1.72 23.34
C LEU A 716 -8.63 1.32 22.88
N THR A 717 -9.33 0.49 23.65
CA THR A 717 -10.73 0.09 23.36
C THR A 717 -11.66 1.31 23.27
N SER A 718 -11.45 2.30 24.14
CA SER A 718 -12.20 3.56 24.14
C SER A 718 -11.94 4.37 22.86
N MET A 719 -10.69 4.41 22.39
CA MET A 719 -10.33 5.05 21.12
C MET A 719 -10.95 4.35 19.92
N HIS A 720 -10.87 3.01 19.83
CA HIS A 720 -11.53 2.28 18.74
C HIS A 720 -13.05 2.52 18.74
N THR A 721 -13.69 2.53 19.91
CA THR A 721 -15.12 2.86 20.04
C THR A 721 -15.43 4.27 19.53
N LEU A 722 -14.57 5.25 19.85
CA LEU A 722 -14.71 6.63 19.41
C LEU A 722 -14.70 6.76 17.88
N TRP A 723 -13.74 6.09 17.22
CA TRP A 723 -13.58 6.15 15.76
C TRP A 723 -14.58 5.28 15.00
N PHE A 724 -15.02 4.16 15.57
CA PHE A 724 -16.20 3.42 15.11
C PHE A 724 -17.45 4.32 15.08
N ARG A 725 -17.68 5.07 16.16
CA ARG A 725 -18.81 6.01 16.24
C ARG A 725 -18.67 7.14 15.22
N GLU A 726 -17.46 7.65 14.98
CA GLU A 726 -17.23 8.70 13.99
C GLU A 726 -17.59 8.25 12.57
N HIS A 727 -17.21 7.03 12.18
CA HIS A 727 -17.64 6.46 10.90
C HIS A 727 -19.17 6.43 10.78
N ASN A 728 -19.86 5.86 11.76
CA ASN A 728 -21.32 5.74 11.72
C ASN A 728 -22.02 7.11 11.74
N ARG A 729 -21.45 8.11 12.43
CA ARG A 729 -21.92 9.50 12.41
C ARG A 729 -21.81 10.10 11.01
N ILE A 730 -20.64 9.98 10.37
CA ILE A 730 -20.40 10.48 9.01
C ILE A 730 -21.31 9.77 8.00
N ALA A 731 -21.36 8.43 8.02
CA ALA A 731 -22.19 7.63 7.13
C ALA A 731 -23.67 8.04 7.20
N LYS A 732 -24.20 8.25 8.41
CA LYS A 732 -25.59 8.72 8.63
C LYS A 732 -25.86 10.09 8.00
N VAL A 733 -24.90 11.01 8.06
CA VAL A 733 -25.03 12.35 7.46
C VAL A 733 -24.93 12.27 5.94
N LEU A 734 -23.97 11.52 5.40
CA LEU A 734 -23.80 11.31 3.95
C LEU A 734 -25.03 10.66 3.32
N LEU A 735 -25.61 9.64 3.96
CA LEU A 735 -26.86 9.02 3.52
C LEU A 735 -28.01 10.03 3.42
N LYS A 736 -28.10 10.98 4.36
CA LYS A 736 -29.12 12.03 4.35
C LYS A 736 -28.89 13.06 3.24
N LEU A 737 -27.63 13.42 2.99
CA LEU A 737 -27.24 14.41 1.98
C LEU A 737 -27.35 13.85 0.55
N ASN A 738 -27.05 12.57 0.37
CA ASN A 738 -26.91 11.91 -0.92
C ASN A 738 -27.78 10.63 -0.96
N GLN A 739 -29.11 10.80 -1.01
CA GLN A 739 -30.05 9.67 -0.97
C GLN A 739 -29.93 8.70 -2.16
N HIS A 740 -29.26 9.12 -3.24
CA HIS A 740 -28.97 8.30 -4.41
C HIS A 740 -27.75 7.38 -4.23
N TRP A 741 -26.94 7.57 -3.19
CA TRP A 741 -25.78 6.71 -2.94
C TRP A 741 -26.21 5.35 -2.37
N ASN A 742 -25.54 4.29 -2.84
CA ASN A 742 -25.69 2.95 -2.25
C ASN A 742 -24.82 2.81 -0.98
N GLY A 743 -24.98 1.69 -0.28
CA GLY A 743 -24.27 1.42 0.97
C GLY A 743 -22.75 1.38 0.81
N ASP A 744 -22.26 0.84 -0.31
CA ASP A 744 -20.81 0.75 -0.57
C ASP A 744 -20.18 2.14 -0.75
N LYS A 745 -20.81 3.03 -1.53
CA LYS A 745 -20.31 4.40 -1.71
C LYS A 745 -20.32 5.19 -0.40
N ILE A 746 -21.38 5.06 0.41
CA ILE A 746 -21.46 5.72 1.72
C ILE A 746 -20.34 5.22 2.64
N TYR A 747 -20.12 3.90 2.68
CA TYR A 747 -19.06 3.29 3.48
C TYR A 747 -17.67 3.80 3.05
N HIS A 748 -17.36 3.78 1.75
CA HIS A 748 -16.05 4.19 1.25
C HIS A 748 -15.78 5.69 1.41
N GLU A 749 -16.79 6.55 1.23
CA GLU A 749 -16.65 7.99 1.50
C GLU A 749 -16.46 8.26 2.99
N ALA A 750 -17.20 7.58 3.87
CA ALA A 750 -17.02 7.70 5.32
C ALA A 750 -15.63 7.20 5.76
N ARG A 751 -15.17 6.05 5.26
CA ARG A 751 -13.80 5.52 5.48
C ARG A 751 -12.74 6.50 5.02
N LYS A 752 -12.91 7.09 3.83
CA LYS A 752 -11.99 8.08 3.26
C LYS A 752 -11.89 9.35 4.12
N ILE A 753 -13.01 9.86 4.63
CA ILE A 753 -13.04 11.03 5.53
C ILE A 753 -12.36 10.70 6.86
N VAL A 754 -12.65 9.55 7.47
CA VAL A 754 -12.03 9.12 8.74
C VAL A 754 -10.52 8.98 8.60
N GLY A 755 -10.03 8.32 7.55
CA GLY A 755 -8.60 8.23 7.27
C GLY A 755 -7.95 9.62 7.12
N ALA A 756 -8.63 10.55 6.42
CA ALA A 756 -8.15 11.93 6.28
C ALA A 756 -8.13 12.72 7.59
N GLN A 757 -9.12 12.52 8.48
CA GLN A 757 -9.12 13.08 9.83
C GLN A 757 -7.93 12.57 10.65
N MET A 758 -7.65 11.26 10.61
CA MET A 758 -6.51 10.66 11.30
C MET A 758 -5.16 11.15 10.76
N GLN A 759 -5.01 11.26 9.43
CA GLN A 759 -3.82 11.84 8.80
C GLN A 759 -3.61 13.30 9.22
N HIS A 760 -4.66 14.12 9.19
CA HIS A 760 -4.59 15.53 9.57
C HIS A 760 -4.21 15.69 11.04
N ILE A 761 -4.90 15.01 11.96
CA ILE A 761 -4.61 15.07 13.41
C ILE A 761 -3.18 14.60 13.68
N THR A 762 -2.72 13.54 13.02
CA THR A 762 -1.37 13.02 13.20
C THR A 762 -0.31 14.03 12.79
N TYR A 763 -0.39 14.60 11.59
CA TYR A 763 0.69 15.45 11.08
C TYR A 763 0.64 16.90 11.57
N GLU A 764 -0.55 17.42 11.86
CA GLU A 764 -0.72 18.83 12.23
C GLU A 764 -0.83 19.03 13.75
N HIS A 765 -1.29 18.02 14.50
CA HIS A 765 -1.47 18.16 15.94
C HIS A 765 -0.52 17.27 16.74
N TRP A 766 -0.33 16.00 16.38
CA TRP A 766 0.46 15.08 17.20
C TRP A 766 1.97 15.15 16.90
N LEU A 767 2.40 15.01 15.64
CA LEU A 767 3.80 15.03 15.25
C LEU A 767 4.56 16.28 15.73
N PRO A 768 4.02 17.50 15.69
CA PRO A 768 4.71 18.68 16.23
C PRO A 768 5.13 18.55 17.71
N LYS A 769 4.37 17.80 18.51
CA LYS A 769 4.62 17.59 19.94
C LYS A 769 5.66 16.50 20.19
N ILE A 770 5.78 15.55 19.26
CA ILE A 770 6.75 14.47 19.31
C ILE A 770 8.09 14.92 18.72
N PHE A 771 8.07 15.55 17.55
CA PHE A 771 9.25 15.92 16.76
C PHE A 771 9.87 17.24 17.20
N GLY A 772 9.07 18.14 17.78
CA GLY A 772 9.50 19.52 17.99
C GLY A 772 9.85 20.22 16.68
N GLU A 773 10.41 21.42 16.78
CA GLU A 773 10.80 22.22 15.62
C GLU A 773 11.86 21.53 14.75
N THR A 774 12.89 20.93 15.38
CA THR A 774 13.97 20.24 14.67
C THR A 774 13.46 19.09 13.80
N GLY A 775 12.65 18.19 14.36
CA GLY A 775 12.12 17.06 13.60
C GLY A 775 11.11 17.48 12.54
N LEU A 776 10.32 18.55 12.76
CA LEU A 776 9.44 19.11 11.73
C LEU A 776 10.23 19.70 10.56
N ASN A 777 11.34 20.39 10.84
CA ASN A 777 12.24 20.89 9.79
C ASN A 777 12.84 19.73 8.97
N MET A 778 13.19 18.61 9.62
CA MET A 778 13.66 17.40 8.93
C MET A 778 12.55 16.73 8.09
N LEU A 779 11.31 16.71 8.61
CA LEU A 779 10.14 16.19 7.89
C LEU A 779 9.88 17.02 6.62
N GLY A 780 9.99 18.34 6.74
CA GLY A 780 9.81 19.31 5.66
C GLY A 780 8.37 19.40 5.15
N GLU A 781 8.12 20.37 4.28
CA GLU A 781 6.80 20.57 3.66
C GLU A 781 6.41 19.43 2.72
N TYR A 782 5.10 19.20 2.59
CA TYR A 782 4.56 18.25 1.62
C TYR A 782 4.67 18.80 0.20
N ARG A 783 5.28 18.04 -0.72
CA ARG A 783 5.53 18.47 -2.12
C ARG A 783 4.70 17.70 -3.15
N GLY A 784 3.64 17.01 -2.72
CA GLY A 784 2.84 16.12 -3.58
C GLY A 784 3.32 14.67 -3.53
N TYR A 785 2.47 13.75 -3.97
CA TYR A 785 2.77 12.32 -4.06
C TYR A 785 3.98 12.06 -4.97
N ASP A 786 4.85 11.15 -4.55
CA ASP A 786 6.00 10.64 -5.30
C ASP A 786 5.88 9.12 -5.49
N PRO A 787 5.62 8.62 -6.71
CA PRO A 787 5.50 7.19 -6.98
C PRO A 787 6.80 6.40 -6.81
N ASN A 788 7.96 7.06 -6.66
CA ASN A 788 9.22 6.38 -6.41
C ASN A 788 9.48 6.17 -4.91
N VAL A 789 8.63 6.69 -4.03
CA VAL A 789 8.75 6.51 -2.58
C VAL A 789 7.99 5.27 -2.14
N ASN A 790 8.73 4.26 -1.65
CA ASN A 790 8.12 3.11 -0.98
C ASN A 790 7.66 3.49 0.44
N SER A 791 6.35 3.34 0.69
CA SER A 791 5.67 3.63 1.96
C SER A 791 5.61 2.45 2.93
N GLY A 792 6.25 1.32 2.61
CA GLY A 792 6.29 0.18 3.52
C GLY A 792 6.91 0.53 4.88
N ILE A 793 6.40 -0.06 5.95
CA ILE A 793 6.96 0.13 7.30
C ILE A 793 8.35 -0.48 7.40
N PHE A 794 9.30 0.29 7.94
CA PHE A 794 10.62 -0.20 8.24
C PHE A 794 10.59 -1.17 9.43
N ASN A 795 11.32 -2.28 9.31
CA ASN A 795 11.43 -3.27 10.38
C ASN A 795 11.96 -2.63 11.67
N SER A 796 12.94 -1.73 11.58
CA SER A 796 13.46 -0.95 12.72
C SER A 796 12.46 0.03 13.31
N PHE A 797 11.47 0.50 12.54
CA PHE A 797 10.37 1.33 13.03
C PHE A 797 9.45 0.51 13.94
N ALA A 798 8.89 -0.58 13.41
CA ALA A 798 7.93 -1.46 14.10
C ALA A 798 8.54 -2.18 15.31
N THR A 799 9.82 -2.53 15.25
CA THR A 799 10.47 -3.36 16.28
C THR A 799 11.16 -2.57 17.40
N ALA A 800 11.54 -1.33 17.13
CA ALA A 800 12.36 -0.56 18.06
C ALA A 800 11.93 0.91 18.16
N ALA A 801 11.92 1.65 17.05
CA ALA A 801 11.79 3.11 17.10
C ALA A 801 10.42 3.57 17.61
N PHE A 802 9.32 3.07 17.03
CA PHE A 802 7.98 3.55 17.39
C PHE A 802 7.50 3.05 18.76
N ARG A 803 8.21 2.05 19.32
CA ARG A 803 8.05 1.56 20.70
C ARG A 803 8.51 2.53 21.77
N PHE A 804 9.01 3.72 21.41
CA PHE A 804 9.28 4.79 22.37
C PHE A 804 8.03 5.18 23.18
N GLY A 805 6.83 4.98 22.62
CA GLY A 805 5.56 5.19 23.30
C GLY A 805 5.44 4.41 24.62
N HIS A 806 6.11 3.26 24.77
CA HIS A 806 6.16 2.50 26.02
C HIS A 806 6.74 3.30 27.19
N THR A 807 7.62 4.27 26.91
CA THR A 807 8.21 5.15 27.94
C THR A 807 7.24 6.21 28.46
N LEU A 808 6.12 6.44 27.76
CA LEU A 808 5.12 7.48 28.06
C LEU A 808 3.92 6.95 28.85
N ILE A 809 3.87 5.64 29.08
CA ILE A 809 2.76 4.95 29.74
C ILE A 809 2.81 5.19 31.26
N ASN A 810 1.70 5.68 31.82
CA ASN A 810 1.50 5.75 33.26
C ASN A 810 1.27 4.36 33.89
N PRO A 811 1.73 4.12 35.14
CA PRO A 811 1.46 2.86 35.85
C PRO A 811 -0.02 2.71 36.27
N THR A 812 -0.82 3.76 36.10
CA THR A 812 -2.22 3.82 36.49
C THR A 812 -3.05 4.34 35.31
N LEU A 813 -4.12 3.64 34.98
CA LEU A 813 -5.16 4.15 34.11
C LEU A 813 -6.12 5.01 34.93
N TYR A 814 -6.02 6.32 34.73
CA TYR A 814 -6.87 7.31 35.38
C TYR A 814 -8.28 7.30 34.78
N ARG A 815 -9.28 7.49 35.64
CA ARG A 815 -10.70 7.51 35.28
C ARG A 815 -11.40 8.65 36.01
N LEU A 816 -11.99 9.57 35.26
CA LEU A 816 -12.46 10.84 35.78
C LEU A 816 -13.94 11.11 35.43
N ASN A 817 -14.69 11.70 36.35
CA ASN A 817 -16.06 12.17 36.11
C ASN A 817 -16.08 13.50 35.32
N GLU A 818 -17.27 14.06 35.13
CA GLU A 818 -17.51 15.30 34.36
C GLU A 818 -16.80 16.53 34.98
N SER A 819 -16.51 16.48 36.27
CA SER A 819 -15.81 17.51 37.04
C SER A 819 -14.29 17.26 37.14
N PHE A 820 -13.76 16.31 36.36
CA PHE A 820 -12.35 15.88 36.37
C PHE A 820 -11.87 15.37 37.74
N GLN A 821 -12.77 14.79 38.52
CA GLN A 821 -12.47 14.11 39.78
C GLN A 821 -12.53 12.59 39.58
N THR A 822 -11.84 11.83 40.43
CA THR A 822 -11.88 10.35 40.39
C THR A 822 -13.31 9.83 40.48
N ILE A 823 -13.67 8.87 39.62
CA ILE A 823 -14.96 8.17 39.71
C ILE A 823 -15.02 7.29 40.97
N GLU A 824 -16.22 6.89 41.37
CA GLU A 824 -16.46 6.08 42.58
C GLU A 824 -15.71 4.73 42.54
N GLU A 825 -15.61 4.13 41.36
CA GLU A 825 -14.90 2.88 41.09
C GLU A 825 -13.37 3.05 41.16
N GLY A 826 -12.86 4.28 41.30
CA GLY A 826 -11.43 4.58 41.47
C GLY A 826 -10.61 4.56 40.18
N HIS A 827 -9.28 4.64 40.30
CA HIS A 827 -8.35 4.40 39.19
C HIS A 827 -7.93 2.93 39.13
N LEU A 828 -7.38 2.49 37.99
CA LEU A 828 -6.91 1.11 37.83
C LEU A 828 -5.38 1.07 37.73
N PRO A 829 -4.70 0.24 38.53
CA PRO A 829 -3.34 -0.20 38.19
C PRO A 829 -3.34 -0.79 36.77
N LEU A 830 -2.31 -0.51 35.99
CA LEU A 830 -2.30 -0.85 34.56
C LEU A 830 -2.50 -2.36 34.32
N HIS A 831 -1.90 -3.24 35.14
CA HIS A 831 -2.09 -4.69 35.01
C HIS A 831 -3.56 -5.16 35.15
N LYS A 832 -4.44 -4.37 35.78
CA LYS A 832 -5.87 -4.65 35.91
C LYS A 832 -6.72 -4.06 34.77
N ALA A 833 -6.15 -3.18 33.97
CA ALA A 833 -6.81 -2.56 32.83
C ALA A 833 -6.66 -3.40 31.55
N PHE A 834 -5.66 -4.29 31.48
CA PHE A 834 -5.47 -5.16 30.33
C PHE A 834 -6.64 -6.14 30.14
N PHE A 835 -7.10 -6.31 28.90
CA PHE A 835 -8.16 -7.27 28.51
C PHE A 835 -9.42 -7.21 29.41
N SER A 836 -9.87 -6.01 29.77
CA SER A 836 -10.98 -5.83 30.73
C SER A 836 -12.19 -5.04 30.19
N PRO A 837 -12.66 -5.27 28.94
CA PRO A 837 -13.69 -4.45 28.29
C PRO A 837 -15.03 -4.40 29.04
N PHE A 838 -15.30 -5.38 29.92
CA PHE A 838 -16.46 -5.39 30.80
C PHE A 838 -16.60 -4.11 31.63
N ARG A 839 -15.48 -3.47 31.97
CA ARG A 839 -15.46 -2.22 32.73
C ARG A 839 -16.10 -1.08 31.95
N LEU A 840 -16.04 -1.07 30.61
CA LEU A 840 -16.74 -0.06 29.81
C LEU A 840 -18.27 -0.25 29.87
N ILE A 841 -18.73 -1.48 30.04
CA ILE A 841 -20.16 -1.80 30.11
C ILE A 841 -20.71 -1.54 31.52
N GLN A 842 -19.94 -1.93 32.54
CA GLN A 842 -20.39 -1.94 33.94
C GLN A 842 -19.99 -0.67 34.70
N GLU A 843 -18.92 0.02 34.30
CA GLU A 843 -18.29 1.12 35.05
C GLU A 843 -18.32 2.44 34.26
N ARG A 844 -19.50 2.78 33.71
CA ARG A 844 -19.87 4.10 33.15
C ARG A 844 -19.32 4.46 31.76
N GLY A 845 -19.22 3.50 30.84
CA GLY A 845 -18.92 3.78 29.43
C GLY A 845 -17.46 4.13 29.16
N ILE A 846 -17.21 4.86 28.06
CA ILE A 846 -15.86 5.24 27.62
C ILE A 846 -15.41 6.60 28.19
N ASP A 847 -16.35 7.44 28.59
CA ASP A 847 -16.10 8.82 29.03
C ASP A 847 -15.09 8.95 30.19
N PRO A 848 -15.18 8.14 31.26
CA PRO A 848 -14.23 8.27 32.35
C PRO A 848 -12.79 7.98 31.94
N VAL A 849 -12.61 7.00 31.07
CA VAL A 849 -11.31 6.62 30.52
C VAL A 849 -10.79 7.73 29.60
N LEU A 850 -11.62 8.21 28.68
CA LEU A 850 -11.25 9.32 27.78
C LEU A 850 -10.84 10.57 28.56
N ARG A 851 -11.62 10.98 29.58
CA ARG A 851 -11.27 12.11 30.46
C ARG A 851 -9.97 11.87 31.21
N GLY A 852 -9.68 10.63 31.63
CA GLY A 852 -8.37 10.29 32.20
C GLY A 852 -7.22 10.49 31.21
N LEU A 853 -7.43 10.12 29.94
CA LEU A 853 -6.42 10.27 28.88
C LEU A 853 -6.13 11.73 28.55
N TYR A 854 -7.16 12.55 28.34
CA TYR A 854 -6.96 13.96 27.99
C TYR A 854 -6.88 14.89 29.22
N GLY A 855 -7.21 14.43 30.42
CA GLY A 855 -7.21 15.24 31.65
C GLY A 855 -6.00 15.07 32.56
N VAL A 856 -5.19 14.02 32.36
CA VAL A 856 -4.00 13.72 33.18
C VAL A 856 -2.74 13.77 32.32
N SER A 857 -1.63 14.21 32.90
CA SER A 857 -0.30 14.19 32.28
C SER A 857 0.13 12.79 31.83
N ALA A 858 0.84 12.70 30.72
CA ALA A 858 1.60 11.50 30.38
C ALA A 858 2.77 11.31 31.34
N LYS A 859 3.38 10.11 31.34
CA LYS A 859 4.71 9.94 31.91
C LYS A 859 5.74 10.58 30.97
N MET A 860 6.73 11.29 31.52
CA MET A 860 7.84 11.84 30.75
C MET A 860 8.89 10.75 30.46
N ARG A 861 9.51 10.80 29.27
CA ARG A 861 10.69 9.99 28.97
C ARG A 861 11.92 10.66 29.58
N VAL A 862 12.47 10.04 30.61
CA VAL A 862 13.74 10.43 31.23
C VAL A 862 14.70 9.24 31.10
N PRO A 863 15.93 9.40 30.60
CA PRO A 863 16.85 8.27 30.35
C PRO A 863 17.09 7.29 31.51
N ALA A 864 16.91 7.72 32.76
CA ALA A 864 17.03 6.88 33.96
C ALA A 864 15.68 6.40 34.54
N GLU A 865 14.56 6.80 33.95
CA GLU A 865 13.20 6.47 34.37
C GLU A 865 12.38 6.04 33.13
N LEU A 866 12.77 4.96 32.45
CA LEU A 866 12.20 4.62 31.15
C LEU A 866 10.83 3.94 31.24
N LEU A 867 10.75 2.68 31.65
CA LEU A 867 9.47 1.96 31.78
C LEU A 867 9.12 1.77 33.25
N ASN A 868 7.83 1.91 33.55
CA ASN A 868 7.32 1.70 34.91
C ASN A 868 7.23 0.18 35.23
N LEU A 869 7.22 -0.16 36.53
CA LEU A 869 7.19 -1.56 36.96
C LEU A 869 5.91 -2.32 36.59
N GLU A 870 4.81 -1.67 36.24
CA GLU A 870 3.62 -2.39 35.74
C GLU A 870 3.89 -3.04 34.37
N LEU A 871 4.84 -2.49 33.60
CA LEU A 871 5.24 -3.01 32.28
C LEU A 871 6.45 -3.94 32.34
N THR A 872 7.38 -3.74 33.28
CA THR A 872 8.57 -4.61 33.40
C THR A 872 8.37 -5.75 34.39
N GLU A 873 7.52 -5.57 35.41
CA GLU A 873 7.30 -6.56 36.47
C GLU A 873 5.93 -7.25 36.45
N LYS A 874 4.90 -6.61 35.89
CA LYS A 874 3.52 -7.11 35.99
C LYS A 874 2.79 -7.19 34.64
N LEU A 875 3.52 -7.13 33.53
CA LEU A 875 2.90 -7.19 32.22
C LEU A 875 2.11 -8.50 32.11
N PHE A 876 0.79 -8.34 31.95
CA PHE A 876 -0.16 -9.45 31.85
C PHE A 876 -0.08 -10.45 33.03
N SER A 877 0.28 -9.98 34.23
CA SER A 877 0.41 -10.81 35.44
C SER A 877 -0.89 -11.51 35.85
N ALA A 878 -2.03 -10.92 35.50
CA ALA A 878 -3.33 -11.46 35.86
C ALA A 878 -3.76 -12.64 34.98
N VAL A 879 -2.95 -12.97 33.97
CA VAL A 879 -3.25 -14.04 33.04
C VAL A 879 -2.05 -15.01 32.93
N HIS A 880 -0.82 -14.64 33.34
CA HIS A 880 0.44 -15.43 33.25
C HIS A 880 0.81 -16.09 34.59
N THR A 881 1.41 -17.29 34.54
CA THR A 881 2.10 -17.90 35.68
C THR A 881 3.39 -17.15 36.04
N VAL A 882 4.18 -16.79 35.03
CA VAL A 882 5.35 -15.92 35.13
C VAL A 882 5.03 -14.61 34.43
N SER A 883 4.93 -13.52 35.19
CA SER A 883 4.65 -12.19 34.64
C SER A 883 5.67 -11.83 33.55
N LEU A 884 5.23 -11.19 32.46
CA LEU A 884 6.13 -10.79 31.38
C LEU A 884 6.84 -9.47 31.68
N ASP A 885 7.83 -9.16 30.85
CA ASP A 885 8.60 -7.92 30.87
C ASP A 885 8.61 -7.32 29.46
N LEU A 886 7.95 -6.17 29.28
CA LEU A 886 7.81 -5.52 27.98
C LEU A 886 9.16 -5.08 27.41
N ALA A 887 10.08 -4.62 28.24
CA ALA A 887 11.40 -4.17 27.79
C ALA A 887 12.25 -5.37 27.32
N ALA A 888 12.24 -6.46 28.08
CA ALA A 888 12.92 -7.69 27.70
C ALA A 888 12.36 -8.26 26.38
N ILE A 889 11.04 -8.22 26.18
CA ILE A 889 10.39 -8.62 24.93
C ILE A 889 10.81 -7.72 23.76
N ASN A 890 10.93 -6.41 23.95
CA ASN A 890 11.38 -5.49 22.89
C ASN A 890 12.81 -5.80 22.44
N ILE A 891 13.71 -6.03 23.39
CA ILE A 891 15.10 -6.42 23.10
C ILE A 891 15.15 -7.77 22.36
N GLN A 892 14.46 -8.78 22.89
CA GLN A 892 14.42 -10.12 22.27
C GLN A 892 13.80 -10.09 20.87
N ARG A 893 12.75 -9.28 20.66
CA ARG A 893 12.12 -9.09 19.34
C ARG A 893 13.06 -8.41 18.34
N GLY A 894 13.87 -7.45 18.78
CA GLY A 894 14.90 -6.85 17.94
C GLY A 894 15.93 -7.89 17.46
N ARG A 895 16.35 -8.79 18.35
CA ARG A 895 17.26 -9.90 18.01
C ARG A 895 16.60 -10.93 17.07
N ASP A 896 15.34 -11.29 17.32
CA ASP A 896 14.54 -12.18 16.45
C ASP A 896 14.40 -11.64 15.02
N HIS A 897 14.20 -10.33 14.89
CA HIS A 897 14.08 -9.65 13.60
C HIS A 897 15.42 -9.32 12.93
N GLY A 898 16.55 -9.68 13.54
CA GLY A 898 17.88 -9.40 13.00
C GLY A 898 18.15 -7.91 12.87
N ILE A 899 17.66 -7.09 13.82
CA ILE A 899 17.89 -5.64 13.80
C ILE A 899 19.39 -5.37 14.03
N PRO A 900 20.04 -4.59 13.16
CA PRO A 900 21.43 -4.20 13.34
C PRO A 900 21.68 -3.46 14.67
N PRO A 901 22.90 -3.55 15.24
CA PRO A 901 23.26 -2.80 16.43
C PRO A 901 23.09 -1.28 16.26
N TYR A 902 22.94 -0.60 17.39
CA TYR A 902 22.69 0.84 17.47
C TYR A 902 23.67 1.70 16.65
N ASN A 903 24.97 1.36 16.66
CA ASN A 903 26.00 2.10 15.92
C ASN A 903 25.75 2.17 14.40
N ASP A 904 25.14 1.15 13.80
CA ASP A 904 24.89 1.15 12.36
C ASP A 904 23.79 2.16 11.99
N PHE A 905 22.78 2.29 12.87
CA PHE A 905 21.74 3.30 12.72
C PHE A 905 22.23 4.71 13.05
N ARG A 906 23.21 4.88 13.95
CA ARG A 906 23.89 6.17 14.13
C ARG A 906 24.53 6.63 12.83
N VAL A 907 25.29 5.75 12.18
CA VAL A 907 25.95 6.05 10.89
C VAL A 907 24.92 6.37 9.80
N PHE A 908 23.83 5.59 9.72
CA PHE A 908 22.72 5.90 8.82
C PHE A 908 22.15 7.31 9.06
N CYS A 909 22.06 7.72 10.32
CA CYS A 909 21.58 9.03 10.74
C CYS A 909 22.64 10.14 10.70
N ASN A 910 23.76 9.94 10.00
CA ASN A 910 24.90 10.86 9.93
C ASN A 910 25.51 11.23 11.30
N LEU A 911 25.43 10.33 12.27
CA LEU A 911 26.14 10.41 13.54
C LEU A 911 27.40 9.53 13.49
N THR A 912 28.37 9.83 14.36
CA THR A 912 29.64 9.09 14.42
C THR A 912 29.46 7.70 15.03
N SER A 913 30.09 6.68 14.45
CA SER A 913 30.15 5.34 15.05
C SER A 913 31.01 5.36 16.32
N ALA A 914 30.44 4.98 17.47
CA ALA A 914 31.17 4.94 18.73
C ALA A 914 32.13 3.74 18.78
N GLN A 915 33.41 3.98 19.08
CA GLN A 915 34.36 2.91 19.38
C GLN A 915 34.41 2.60 20.87
N ASP A 916 34.25 3.64 21.71
CA ASP A 916 34.11 3.54 23.15
C ASP A 916 32.80 4.18 23.62
N PHE A 917 32.29 3.79 24.81
CA PHE A 917 31.06 4.38 25.33
C PHE A 917 31.22 5.88 25.61
N GLU A 918 32.41 6.41 25.88
CA GLU A 918 32.62 7.86 26.04
C GLU A 918 32.43 8.66 24.74
N ASP A 919 32.46 8.01 23.58
CA ASP A 919 32.10 8.63 22.29
C ASP A 919 30.59 8.94 22.20
N LEU A 920 29.78 8.47 23.17
CA LEU A 920 28.33 8.71 23.25
C LEU A 920 27.97 9.86 24.19
N LYS A 921 28.94 10.60 24.75
CA LYS A 921 28.68 11.61 25.78
C LYS A 921 27.78 12.79 25.34
N GLU A 922 27.64 13.02 24.03
CA GLU A 922 26.81 14.11 23.50
C GLU A 922 25.33 13.72 23.44
N GLU A 923 25.04 12.50 23.00
CA GLU A 923 23.67 11.97 22.92
C GLU A 923 23.24 11.11 24.12
N ILE A 924 24.16 10.66 24.97
CA ILE A 924 23.91 10.04 26.29
C ILE A 924 24.79 10.74 27.33
N LYS A 925 24.32 11.86 27.87
CA LYS A 925 25.08 12.75 28.76
C LYS A 925 25.33 12.14 30.13
N ASN A 926 24.41 11.30 30.61
CA ASN A 926 24.53 10.65 31.91
C ASN A 926 25.62 9.57 31.89
N GLN A 927 26.69 9.79 32.67
CA GLN A 927 27.83 8.88 32.75
C GLN A 927 27.44 7.50 33.33
N ASP A 928 26.56 7.45 34.33
CA ASP A 928 26.14 6.18 34.95
C ASP A 928 25.43 5.28 33.94
N ILE A 929 24.65 5.87 33.02
CA ILE A 929 24.02 5.12 31.92
C ILE A 929 25.07 4.55 30.97
N ARG A 930 26.09 5.33 30.61
CA ARG A 930 27.18 4.86 29.75
C ARG A 930 27.97 3.73 30.40
N GLU A 931 28.22 3.80 31.70
CA GLU A 931 28.89 2.71 32.44
C GLU A 931 28.01 1.46 32.59
N LYS A 932 26.70 1.61 32.77
CA LYS A 932 25.77 0.47 32.73
C LYS A 932 25.77 -0.21 31.36
N LEU A 933 25.73 0.56 30.28
CA LEU A 933 25.85 0.02 28.91
C LEU A 933 27.19 -0.70 28.71
N ARG A 934 28.29 -0.13 29.21
CA ARG A 934 29.62 -0.76 29.19
C ARG A 934 29.64 -2.10 29.91
N SER A 935 29.11 -2.14 31.13
CA SER A 935 29.04 -3.35 31.94
C SER A 935 28.19 -4.44 31.28
N LEU A 936 27.06 -4.08 30.67
CA LEU A 936 26.12 -5.03 30.06
C LEU A 936 26.58 -5.55 28.70
N TYR A 937 27.08 -4.66 27.82
CA TYR A 937 27.34 -4.99 26.41
C TYR A 937 28.82 -5.14 26.06
N GLY A 938 29.73 -4.66 26.91
CA GLY A 938 31.19 -4.67 26.70
C GLY A 938 31.68 -3.66 25.64
N THR A 939 30.97 -3.54 24.50
CA THR A 939 31.32 -2.64 23.39
C THR A 939 30.09 -1.95 22.79
N PRO A 940 30.17 -0.68 22.33
CA PRO A 940 29.07 0.00 21.66
C PRO A 940 28.55 -0.73 20.40
N LYS A 941 29.41 -1.54 19.76
CA LYS A 941 29.06 -2.35 18.57
C LYS A 941 28.04 -3.46 18.87
N ASN A 942 27.84 -3.81 20.13
CA ASN A 942 26.93 -4.86 20.54
C ASN A 942 25.55 -4.35 20.97
N VAL A 943 25.41 -3.06 21.25
CA VAL A 943 24.20 -2.52 21.89
C VAL A 943 22.98 -2.70 20.99
N ASP A 944 21.94 -3.33 21.53
CA ASP A 944 20.66 -3.50 20.84
C ASP A 944 20.03 -2.13 20.57
N LEU A 945 19.35 -1.98 19.43
CA LEU A 945 18.80 -0.68 19.01
C LEU A 945 17.80 -0.10 20.01
N PHE A 946 16.80 -0.88 20.44
CA PHE A 946 15.74 -0.39 21.34
C PHE A 946 16.27 0.27 22.62
N PRO A 947 17.07 -0.39 23.48
CA PRO A 947 17.52 0.22 24.73
C PRO A 947 18.38 1.47 24.49
N ALA A 948 19.20 1.49 23.43
CA ALA A 948 20.01 2.65 23.08
C ALA A 948 19.16 3.86 22.70
N LEU A 949 18.15 3.68 21.83
CA LEU A 949 17.25 4.78 21.42
C LEU A 949 16.51 5.40 22.60
N MET A 950 16.20 4.62 23.64
CA MET A 950 15.44 5.10 24.79
C MET A 950 16.28 5.94 25.75
N VAL A 951 17.58 5.63 25.89
CA VAL A 951 18.49 6.35 26.81
C VAL A 951 19.13 7.59 26.21
N GLU A 952 18.97 7.82 24.90
CA GLU A 952 19.38 9.08 24.30
C GLU A 952 18.66 10.27 24.98
N ASP A 953 19.42 11.30 25.30
CA ASP A 953 18.89 12.58 25.77
C ASP A 953 17.99 13.21 24.71
N LEU A 954 16.93 13.88 25.17
CA LEU A 954 15.94 14.49 24.29
C LEU A 954 16.53 15.64 23.48
N VAL A 955 16.23 15.69 22.19
CA VAL A 955 16.43 16.88 21.37
C VAL A 955 15.49 17.98 21.88
N PRO A 956 15.97 19.23 22.11
CA PRO A 956 15.15 20.29 22.69
C PRO A 956 13.80 20.48 21.99
N GLY A 957 12.73 20.60 22.78
CA GLY A 957 11.35 20.76 22.28
C GLY A 957 10.69 19.51 21.71
N SER A 958 11.43 18.40 21.58
CA SER A 958 10.89 17.11 21.11
C SER A 958 10.62 16.15 22.28
N ARG A 959 10.21 14.92 21.95
CA ARG A 959 10.20 13.76 22.85
C ARG A 959 11.12 12.64 22.37
N LEU A 960 12.07 12.95 21.50
CA LEU A 960 12.93 11.99 20.80
C LEU A 960 14.42 12.28 21.04
N GLY A 961 15.23 11.22 21.02
CA GLY A 961 16.69 11.35 20.92
C GLY A 961 17.10 11.58 19.46
N PRO A 962 18.35 11.96 19.16
CA PRO A 962 18.77 12.28 17.80
C PRO A 962 18.64 11.11 16.82
N THR A 963 19.06 9.89 17.19
CA THR A 963 18.92 8.72 16.30
C THR A 963 17.46 8.35 16.15
N LEU A 964 16.71 8.33 17.25
CA LEU A 964 15.28 8.03 17.22
C LEU A 964 14.50 9.04 16.36
N MET A 965 14.82 10.33 16.44
CA MET A 965 14.21 11.38 15.61
C MET A 965 14.46 11.16 14.13
N CYS A 966 15.70 10.85 13.74
CA CYS A 966 16.06 10.49 12.38
C CYS A 966 15.21 9.32 11.85
N LEU A 967 15.07 8.24 12.63
CA LEU A 967 14.31 7.06 12.21
C LEU A 967 12.81 7.34 12.07
N LEU A 968 12.19 8.01 13.04
CA LEU A 968 10.77 8.33 13.00
C LEU A 968 10.44 9.34 11.90
N VAL A 969 11.23 10.42 11.76
CA VAL A 969 11.03 11.38 10.68
C VAL A 969 11.15 10.71 9.32
N THR A 970 12.12 9.80 9.14
CA THR A 970 12.30 9.07 7.89
C THR A 970 11.07 8.22 7.54
N GLN A 971 10.51 7.48 8.51
CA GLN A 971 9.29 6.70 8.27
C GLN A 971 8.11 7.61 7.92
N PHE A 972 7.78 8.59 8.78
CA PHE A 972 6.61 9.46 8.57
C PHE A 972 6.71 10.27 7.28
N LYS A 973 7.91 10.71 6.89
CA LYS A 973 8.09 11.39 5.59
C LYS A 973 7.68 10.48 4.43
N ARG A 974 8.10 9.20 4.45
CA ARG A 974 7.77 8.24 3.39
C ARG A 974 6.30 7.85 3.39
N LEU A 975 5.71 7.66 4.57
CA LEU A 975 4.27 7.42 4.72
C LEU A 975 3.41 8.53 4.11
N ARG A 976 3.88 9.78 4.21
CA ARG A 976 3.21 10.94 3.59
C ARG A 976 3.47 11.04 2.10
N ASP A 977 4.73 10.96 1.70
CA ASP A 977 5.16 11.31 0.35
C ASP A 977 4.86 10.17 -0.65
N GLY A 978 4.88 8.91 -0.21
CA GLY A 978 4.57 7.74 -1.04
C GLY A 978 3.12 7.25 -0.96
N ASP A 979 2.21 8.03 -0.38
CA ASP A 979 0.78 7.69 -0.29
C ASP A 979 -0.04 8.47 -1.33
N ARG A 980 -0.48 7.79 -2.39
CA ARG A 980 -1.29 8.40 -3.47
C ARG A 980 -2.61 8.98 -2.98
N PHE A 981 -3.12 8.47 -1.85
CA PHE A 981 -4.36 8.89 -1.23
C PHE A 981 -4.16 9.78 0.00
N TRP A 982 -2.94 10.31 0.19
CA TRP A 982 -2.66 11.32 1.21
C TRP A 982 -3.66 12.47 1.10
N TYR A 983 -4.24 12.91 2.23
CA TYR A 983 -5.41 13.80 2.21
C TYR A 983 -5.16 15.16 1.54
N ARG A 984 -3.91 15.62 1.44
CA ARG A 984 -3.54 16.86 0.72
C ARG A 984 -3.13 16.63 -0.74
N ASN A 985 -3.07 15.39 -1.21
CA ASN A 985 -2.72 15.11 -2.60
C ASN A 985 -3.84 15.61 -3.53
N PRO A 986 -3.54 16.40 -4.59
CA PRO A 986 -4.57 16.90 -5.51
C PRO A 986 -5.42 15.78 -6.10
N GLY A 987 -6.74 15.99 -6.13
CA GLY A 987 -7.70 15.00 -6.64
C GLY A 987 -8.24 14.01 -5.61
N VAL A 988 -7.62 13.89 -4.42
CA VAL A 988 -8.17 13.05 -3.34
C VAL A 988 -9.43 13.68 -2.76
N PHE A 989 -9.40 14.99 -2.45
CA PHE A 989 -10.55 15.80 -2.05
C PHE A 989 -10.62 17.06 -2.91
N THR A 990 -11.83 17.60 -3.09
CA THR A 990 -11.97 18.94 -3.69
C THR A 990 -11.37 20.00 -2.76
N PRO A 991 -10.97 21.19 -3.26
CA PRO A 991 -10.43 22.25 -2.39
C PRO A 991 -11.37 22.66 -1.24
N ALA A 992 -12.68 22.63 -1.49
CA ALA A 992 -13.69 22.92 -0.48
C ALA A 992 -13.75 21.82 0.59
N GLN A 993 -13.77 20.55 0.17
CA GLN A 993 -13.71 19.40 1.08
C GLN A 993 -12.41 19.41 1.91
N LEU A 994 -11.27 19.66 1.29
CA LEU A 994 -9.98 19.74 1.98
C LEU A 994 -9.97 20.85 3.04
N THR A 995 -10.61 21.98 2.77
CA THR A 995 -10.77 23.07 3.76
C THR A 995 -11.55 22.60 4.98
N GLN A 996 -12.55 21.73 4.79
CA GLN A 996 -13.30 21.14 5.90
C GLN A 996 -12.48 20.07 6.64
N ILE A 997 -11.75 19.19 5.93
CA ILE A 997 -10.86 18.19 6.57
C ILE A 997 -9.82 18.86 7.47
N LYS A 998 -9.26 20.01 7.07
CA LYS A 998 -8.29 20.78 7.87
C LYS A 998 -8.87 21.40 9.15
N GLN A 999 -10.16 21.25 9.42
CA GLN A 999 -10.79 21.65 10.69
C GLN A 999 -10.88 20.46 11.67
N ALA A 1000 -10.53 19.25 11.24
CA ALA A 1000 -10.61 18.06 12.08
C ALA A 1000 -9.71 18.21 13.32
N SER A 1001 -10.26 17.94 14.50
CA SER A 1001 -9.49 17.90 15.74
C SER A 1001 -9.95 16.74 16.60
N LEU A 1002 -9.02 16.11 17.33
CA LEU A 1002 -9.39 15.05 18.26
C LEU A 1002 -10.34 15.55 19.36
N ALA A 1003 -10.25 16.84 19.72
CA ALA A 1003 -11.20 17.53 20.58
C ALA A 1003 -12.64 17.44 20.05
N ARG A 1004 -12.85 17.77 18.77
CA ARG A 1004 -14.16 17.65 18.12
C ARG A 1004 -14.65 16.21 18.05
N ILE A 1005 -13.77 15.26 17.70
CA ILE A 1005 -14.11 13.83 17.65
C ILE A 1005 -14.57 13.33 19.03
N LEU A 1006 -13.90 13.74 20.11
CA LEU A 1006 -14.32 13.43 21.49
C LEU A 1006 -15.69 14.03 21.81
N CYS A 1007 -15.95 15.28 21.43
CA CYS A 1007 -17.24 15.92 21.64
C CYS A 1007 -18.40 15.23 20.88
N ASP A 1008 -18.17 14.83 19.63
CA ASP A 1008 -19.20 14.18 18.81
C ASP A 1008 -19.49 12.74 19.25
N ASN A 1009 -18.46 12.02 19.68
CA ASN A 1009 -18.52 10.57 19.82
C ASN A 1009 -18.35 10.04 21.25
N GLY A 1010 -17.93 10.87 22.21
CA GLY A 1010 -17.96 10.53 23.64
C GLY A 1010 -19.39 10.30 24.13
N ASP A 1011 -19.57 9.58 25.23
CA ASP A 1011 -20.89 9.30 25.80
C ASP A 1011 -21.62 10.59 26.21
N ASN A 1012 -20.97 11.48 26.97
CA ASN A 1012 -21.51 12.77 27.44
C ASN A 1012 -20.40 13.82 27.66
N ILE A 1013 -19.41 13.89 26.76
CA ILE A 1013 -18.33 14.89 26.83
C ILE A 1013 -18.87 16.27 26.42
N GLN A 1014 -18.84 17.22 27.36
CA GLN A 1014 -19.27 18.61 27.13
C GLN A 1014 -18.12 19.62 27.12
N HIS A 1015 -16.99 19.28 27.75
CA HIS A 1015 -15.83 20.15 27.91
C HIS A 1015 -14.55 19.39 27.59
N VAL A 1016 -13.72 19.99 26.72
CA VAL A 1016 -12.41 19.47 26.31
C VAL A 1016 -11.45 20.63 26.05
N GLN A 1017 -10.15 20.38 26.09
CA GLN A 1017 -9.17 21.36 25.62
C GLN A 1017 -9.32 21.59 24.13
N LYS A 1018 -8.96 22.80 23.68
CA LYS A 1018 -8.84 23.11 22.25
C LYS A 1018 -7.92 22.12 21.53
N ASP A 1019 -6.80 21.78 22.19
CA ASP A 1019 -5.86 20.76 21.77
C ASP A 1019 -5.66 19.79 22.93
N VAL A 1020 -6.25 18.61 22.80
CA VAL A 1020 -6.35 17.58 23.86
C VAL A 1020 -5.02 16.96 24.25
N PHE A 1021 -3.97 17.22 23.48
CA PHE A 1021 -2.62 16.78 23.82
C PHE A 1021 -1.95 17.69 24.83
N TYR A 1022 -2.40 18.94 25.04
CA TYR A 1022 -1.83 19.84 26.05
C TYR A 1022 -2.53 19.73 27.40
N VAL A 1023 -1.74 19.73 28.47
CA VAL A 1023 -2.27 19.76 29.84
C VAL A 1023 -3.01 21.07 30.08
N ALA A 1024 -4.21 20.97 30.66
CA ALA A 1024 -5.01 22.11 31.10
C ALA A 1024 -5.61 21.83 32.48
N SER A 1025 -5.91 22.87 33.25
CA SER A 1025 -6.52 22.74 34.58
C SER A 1025 -8.03 22.90 34.48
N PHE A 1026 -8.84 21.95 34.96
CA PHE A 1026 -10.28 22.17 34.98
C PHE A 1026 -10.67 23.26 36.01
N PRO A 1027 -11.58 24.21 35.69
CA PRO A 1027 -12.22 24.44 34.39
C PRO A 1027 -11.39 25.36 33.45
N LYS A 1028 -10.31 25.98 33.95
CA LYS A 1028 -9.44 26.92 33.23
C LYS A 1028 -8.63 26.27 32.09
N GLY A 1029 -9.06 26.48 30.86
CA GLY A 1029 -8.38 25.96 29.65
C GLY A 1029 -9.17 24.86 28.93
N MET A 1030 -10.35 24.52 29.45
CA MET A 1030 -11.36 23.74 28.75
C MET A 1030 -12.28 24.66 27.94
N GLN A 1031 -12.69 24.20 26.77
CA GLN A 1031 -13.70 24.82 25.91
C GLN A 1031 -14.95 23.96 25.92
N LYS A 1032 -16.11 24.59 25.72
CA LYS A 1032 -17.34 23.85 25.51
C LYS A 1032 -17.34 23.23 24.13
N CYS A 1033 -17.91 22.04 24.00
CA CYS A 1033 -18.03 21.35 22.74
C CYS A 1033 -18.81 22.13 21.66
N GLU A 1034 -19.71 23.05 22.03
CA GLU A 1034 -20.43 23.91 21.08
C GLU A 1034 -19.52 24.94 20.36
N ASP A 1035 -18.40 25.31 20.99
CA ASP A 1035 -17.47 26.32 20.48
C ASP A 1035 -16.35 25.71 19.62
N ILE A 1036 -16.27 24.37 19.56
CA ILE A 1036 -15.22 23.66 18.82
C ILE A 1036 -15.74 23.32 17.43
N PRO A 1037 -15.13 23.88 16.36
CA PRO A 1037 -15.60 23.69 15.00
C PRO A 1037 -15.51 22.21 14.59
N GLY A 1038 -16.48 21.79 13.79
CA GLY A 1038 -16.50 20.48 13.16
C GLY A 1038 -16.53 20.59 11.65
N ILE A 1039 -16.26 19.47 10.99
CA ILE A 1039 -16.29 19.36 9.54
C ILE A 1039 -17.73 19.55 9.05
N ASP A 1040 -17.95 20.50 8.14
CA ASP A 1040 -19.22 20.60 7.43
C ASP A 1040 -19.27 19.57 6.28
N LEU A 1041 -20.07 18.53 6.46
CA LEU A 1041 -20.25 17.47 5.46
C LEU A 1041 -21.15 17.90 4.28
N SER A 1042 -21.76 19.09 4.32
CA SER A 1042 -22.56 19.60 3.19
C SER A 1042 -21.74 19.72 1.89
N PHE A 1043 -20.42 19.88 2.01
CA PHE A 1043 -19.46 19.90 0.89
C PHE A 1043 -19.24 18.53 0.21
N TRP A 1044 -19.87 17.47 0.70
CA TRP A 1044 -19.94 16.14 0.05
C TRP A 1044 -21.28 15.89 -0.63
N LYS A 1045 -22.18 16.88 -0.67
CA LYS A 1045 -23.45 16.78 -1.39
C LYS A 1045 -23.21 16.82 -2.91
N GLU A 1046 -23.70 15.81 -3.63
CA GLU A 1046 -23.75 15.81 -5.10
C GLU A 1046 -25.08 16.42 -5.59
N CYS A 1047 -25.03 17.32 -6.58
CA CYS A 1047 -26.24 17.93 -7.16
C CYS A 1047 -27.06 16.90 -7.95
N CYS A 1048 -28.36 16.85 -7.68
CA CYS A 1048 -29.33 16.09 -8.47
C CYS A 1048 -30.22 17.06 -9.26
N ASP A 1049 -29.72 17.60 -10.37
CA ASP A 1049 -30.60 18.12 -11.42
C ASP A 1049 -30.45 17.20 -12.64
N GLY A 1050 -31.42 16.30 -12.83
CA GLY A 1050 -31.61 15.58 -14.10
C GLY A 1050 -30.85 14.27 -14.35
N CYS A 1051 -30.28 13.61 -13.33
CA CYS A 1051 -29.65 12.30 -13.55
C CYS A 1051 -30.67 11.16 -13.77
N ARG A 1052 -31.11 10.98 -15.02
CA ARG A 1052 -31.33 9.62 -15.55
C ARG A 1052 -29.96 9.00 -15.72
N SER A 1053 -29.50 8.25 -14.73
CA SER A 1053 -28.26 7.50 -14.79
C SER A 1053 -28.36 6.41 -15.87
N ASN A 1054 -27.57 6.55 -16.94
CA ASN A 1054 -27.12 5.39 -17.71
C ASN A 1054 -26.32 4.50 -16.75
N GLY A 1055 -26.81 3.28 -16.53
CA GLY A 1055 -26.30 2.30 -15.56
C GLY A 1055 -24.93 1.71 -15.93
N GLN A 1056 -23.88 2.53 -15.93
CA GLN A 1056 -22.50 2.07 -16.17
C GLN A 1056 -21.66 1.93 -14.89
N PHE A 1057 -22.14 2.39 -13.72
CA PHE A 1057 -21.54 2.05 -12.43
C PHE A 1057 -21.98 0.67 -11.90
N ASP A 1058 -22.96 0.04 -12.56
CA ASP A 1058 -23.59 -1.20 -12.08
C ASP A 1058 -22.78 -2.46 -12.37
N SER A 1059 -21.82 -2.46 -13.30
CA SER A 1059 -21.21 -3.71 -13.80
C SER A 1059 -20.33 -4.45 -12.79
N LEU A 1060 -19.54 -3.74 -11.98
CA LEU A 1060 -18.72 -4.35 -10.92
C LEU A 1060 -19.56 -4.69 -9.69
N SER A 1061 -20.48 -3.82 -9.27
CA SER A 1061 -21.44 -4.15 -8.20
C SER A 1061 -22.34 -5.34 -8.56
N LEU A 1062 -22.64 -5.56 -9.85
CA LEU A 1062 -23.39 -6.72 -10.34
C LEU A 1062 -22.53 -8.00 -10.37
N GLN A 1063 -21.23 -7.92 -10.70
CA GLN A 1063 -20.32 -9.07 -10.59
C GLN A 1063 -20.10 -9.49 -9.12
N PHE A 1064 -20.01 -8.52 -8.20
CA PHE A 1064 -19.98 -8.80 -6.76
C PHE A 1064 -21.33 -9.31 -6.23
N ARG A 1065 -22.46 -8.84 -6.78
CA ARG A 1065 -23.80 -9.39 -6.49
C ARG A 1065 -23.96 -10.82 -7.00
N SER A 1066 -23.47 -11.18 -8.19
CA SER A 1066 -23.65 -12.54 -8.73
C SER A 1066 -22.89 -13.60 -7.93
N ARG A 1067 -21.73 -13.26 -7.35
CA ARG A 1067 -21.03 -14.12 -6.38
C ARG A 1067 -21.73 -14.17 -5.02
N ARG A 1068 -22.41 -13.09 -4.62
CA ARG A 1068 -23.12 -12.94 -3.35
C ARG A 1068 -24.48 -13.66 -3.33
N ASP A 1069 -25.23 -13.63 -4.42
CA ASP A 1069 -26.52 -14.35 -4.56
C ASP A 1069 -26.32 -15.88 -4.57
N GLN A 1070 -25.16 -16.36 -5.03
CA GLN A 1070 -24.76 -17.77 -4.92
C GLN A 1070 -24.43 -18.20 -3.47
N GLN A 1071 -24.04 -17.28 -2.59
CA GLN A 1071 -23.78 -17.56 -1.18
C GLN A 1071 -25.02 -17.41 -0.29
N LEU A 1072 -25.92 -16.47 -0.60
CA LEU A 1072 -27.14 -16.24 0.17
C LEU A 1072 -28.24 -17.29 -0.08
N SER A 1073 -28.24 -17.99 -1.23
CA SER A 1073 -29.21 -19.06 -1.49
C SER A 1073 -29.03 -20.32 -0.62
N TYR A 1074 -28.00 -20.37 0.23
CA TYR A 1074 -27.74 -21.48 1.15
C TYR A 1074 -28.15 -21.23 2.61
N SER A 1075 -28.68 -20.04 2.96
CA SER A 1075 -28.95 -19.71 4.37
C SER A 1075 -30.41 -19.35 4.71
N GLU A 1076 -31.35 -19.46 3.78
CA GLU A 1076 -32.76 -19.24 4.06
C GLU A 1076 -33.55 -20.53 3.92
N ASP A 1077 -33.46 -21.39 4.93
CA ASP A 1077 -34.62 -22.16 5.41
C ASP A 1077 -34.37 -22.72 6.82
N ASN A 1078 -35.29 -22.33 7.72
CA ASN A 1078 -35.63 -22.91 9.03
C ASN A 1078 -35.00 -22.31 10.32
N PRO A 1079 -35.74 -21.45 11.05
CA PRO A 1079 -35.38 -21.01 12.40
C PRO A 1079 -36.06 -21.92 13.43
N HIS A 1080 -35.28 -22.74 14.15
CA HIS A 1080 -35.51 -23.26 15.52
C HIS A 1080 -34.77 -24.60 15.67
N ILE A 1081 -33.70 -24.62 16.47
CA ILE A 1081 -33.40 -25.56 17.56
C ILE A 1081 -31.95 -25.29 18.01
N LEU A 1082 -31.83 -24.78 19.24
CA LEU A 1082 -30.62 -24.82 20.04
C LEU A 1082 -30.57 -26.20 20.72
N SER A 1083 -29.61 -27.06 20.37
CA SER A 1083 -29.05 -28.04 21.31
C SER A 1083 -27.72 -28.57 20.80
N ALA A 1084 -26.84 -28.87 21.76
CA ALA A 1084 -25.53 -29.47 21.62
C ALA A 1084 -25.53 -30.80 20.84
N GLU A 1085 -24.33 -31.17 20.40
CA GLU A 1085 -23.93 -32.34 19.61
C GLU A 1085 -23.93 -32.11 18.08
N ASP A 1086 -22.79 -31.64 17.56
CA ASP A 1086 -22.28 -32.23 16.32
C ASP A 1086 -20.74 -32.25 16.28
N SER A 1087 -20.20 -33.34 16.80
CA SER A 1087 -18.87 -33.83 16.50
C SER A 1087 -18.95 -34.68 15.23
N ARG A 1088 -18.64 -34.08 14.07
CA ARG A 1088 -18.14 -34.72 12.83
C ARG A 1088 -17.91 -33.64 11.76
N LEU A 1089 -16.69 -33.12 11.70
CA LEU A 1089 -16.18 -32.46 10.50
C LEU A 1089 -16.07 -33.52 9.41
N HIS A 1090 -16.95 -33.44 8.41
CA HIS A 1090 -16.87 -34.22 7.19
C HIS A 1090 -15.58 -33.87 6.43
N GLU A 1091 -14.77 -34.90 6.21
CA GLU A 1091 -13.90 -35.04 5.04
C GLU A 1091 -14.72 -34.73 3.77
N LEU A 1092 -14.23 -33.83 2.92
CA LEU A 1092 -14.69 -33.74 1.54
C LEU A 1092 -13.64 -34.38 0.61
N PRO A 1093 -14.09 -35.16 -0.40
CA PRO A 1093 -13.22 -36.04 -1.17
C PRO A 1093 -12.56 -35.30 -2.34
N TYR A 1094 -11.27 -35.58 -2.54
CA TYR A 1094 -10.56 -35.27 -3.77
C TYR A 1094 -11.06 -36.19 -4.90
N ASP A 1095 -11.66 -35.60 -5.94
CA ASP A 1095 -12.01 -36.31 -7.18
C ASP A 1095 -10.81 -36.32 -8.13
N TYR A 1096 -10.14 -37.47 -8.21
CA TYR A 1096 -9.22 -37.82 -9.28
C TYR A 1096 -9.98 -38.66 -10.31
N SER A 1097 -10.41 -38.04 -11.41
CA SER A 1097 -10.82 -38.81 -12.59
C SER A 1097 -10.67 -37.99 -13.89
N ALA A 1098 -9.43 -37.91 -14.37
CA ALA A 1098 -9.15 -37.74 -15.80
C ALA A 1098 -8.08 -38.77 -16.18
N GLU A 1099 -8.53 -39.94 -16.59
CA GLU A 1099 -7.71 -41.04 -17.08
C GLU A 1099 -7.00 -40.62 -18.37
N ASN A 1100 -5.67 -40.49 -18.31
CA ASN A 1100 -4.81 -40.78 -19.46
C ASN A 1100 -4.10 -42.10 -19.15
N HIS A 1101 -4.58 -43.17 -19.78
CA HIS A 1101 -3.99 -44.51 -19.70
C HIS A 1101 -2.51 -44.49 -20.12
N VAL A 1102 -1.62 -44.77 -19.17
CA VAL A 1102 -0.22 -45.16 -19.44
C VAL A 1102 -0.11 -46.67 -19.20
N PRO A 1103 0.02 -47.51 -20.25
CA PRO A 1103 0.14 -48.96 -20.08
C PRO A 1103 1.45 -49.32 -19.36
N GLY A 1104 1.36 -50.04 -18.23
CA GLY A 1104 2.52 -50.54 -17.47
C GLY A 1104 2.50 -50.23 -15.97
N LEU A 1105 1.65 -49.30 -15.52
CA LEU A 1105 1.61 -48.89 -14.11
C LEU A 1105 1.00 -49.97 -13.17
N GLU A 1106 0.01 -50.73 -13.64
CA GLU A 1106 -0.65 -51.77 -12.83
C GLU A 1106 0.31 -52.93 -12.46
N SER A 1107 1.24 -53.27 -13.35
CA SER A 1107 2.27 -54.28 -13.10
C SER A 1107 3.25 -53.83 -12.01
N VAL A 1108 3.62 -52.56 -11.99
CA VAL A 1108 4.52 -51.97 -10.99
C VAL A 1108 3.81 -51.85 -9.64
N ILE A 1109 2.53 -51.44 -9.63
CA ILE A 1109 1.71 -51.35 -8.42
C ILE A 1109 1.52 -52.74 -7.78
N SER A 1110 1.22 -53.77 -8.58
CA SER A 1110 1.12 -55.15 -8.08
C SER A 1110 2.45 -55.65 -7.48
N THR A 1111 3.58 -55.31 -8.12
CA THR A 1111 4.91 -55.69 -7.63
C THR A 1111 5.26 -54.99 -6.32
N LEU A 1112 4.91 -53.71 -6.18
CA LEU A 1112 5.13 -52.91 -4.97
C LEU A 1112 4.23 -53.37 -3.82
N GLN A 1113 2.96 -53.69 -4.09
CA GLN A 1113 2.03 -54.20 -3.08
C GLN A 1113 2.48 -55.55 -2.50
N ASN A 1114 3.01 -56.44 -3.33
CA ASN A 1114 3.61 -57.70 -2.86
C ASN A 1114 4.86 -57.46 -2.00
N LYS A 1115 5.71 -56.47 -2.37
CA LYS A 1115 6.90 -56.10 -1.59
C LYS A 1115 6.55 -55.52 -0.22
N VAL A 1116 5.47 -54.72 -0.15
CA VAL A 1116 4.95 -54.16 1.10
C VAL A 1116 4.45 -55.26 2.02
N GLN A 1117 3.69 -56.23 1.51
CA GLN A 1117 3.24 -57.37 2.33
C GLN A 1117 4.40 -58.22 2.86
N GLU A 1118 5.47 -58.39 2.07
CA GLU A 1118 6.68 -59.12 2.48
C GLU A 1118 7.44 -58.37 3.59
N LEU A 1119 7.55 -57.04 3.49
CA LEU A 1119 8.14 -56.18 4.51
C LEU A 1119 7.30 -56.14 5.80
N GLU A 1120 5.97 -56.09 5.69
CA GLU A 1120 5.07 -56.16 6.86
C GLU A 1120 5.20 -57.50 7.61
N ALA A 1121 5.38 -58.60 6.88
CA ALA A 1121 5.64 -59.92 7.47
C ALA A 1121 7.00 -59.97 8.20
N GLN A 1122 8.04 -59.35 7.63
CA GLN A 1122 9.37 -59.24 8.26
C GLN A 1122 9.33 -58.37 9.52
N VAL A 1123 8.64 -57.23 9.49
CA VAL A 1123 8.46 -56.36 10.68
C VAL A 1123 7.71 -57.09 11.79
N LYS A 1124 6.68 -57.88 11.44
CA LYS A 1124 5.94 -58.69 12.41
C LYS A 1124 6.80 -59.80 13.02
N HIS A 1125 7.73 -60.38 12.25
CA HIS A 1125 8.70 -61.35 12.74
C HIS A 1125 9.74 -60.72 13.67
N LEU A 1126 10.31 -59.57 13.28
CA LEU A 1126 11.27 -58.81 14.11
C LEU A 1126 10.65 -58.34 15.43
N ARG A 1127 9.39 -57.88 15.41
CA ARG A 1127 8.63 -57.55 16.63
C ARG A 1127 8.41 -58.75 17.54
N LYS A 1128 8.35 -59.97 16.99
CA LYS A 1128 8.24 -61.19 17.79
C LYS A 1128 9.59 -61.54 18.44
N ILE A 1129 10.69 -61.46 17.70
CA ILE A 1129 12.05 -61.67 18.21
C ILE A 1129 12.37 -60.67 19.33
N LEU A 1130 12.09 -59.38 19.12
CA LEU A 1130 12.29 -58.33 20.12
C LEU A 1130 11.45 -58.54 21.38
N LYS A 1131 10.29 -59.21 21.28
CA LYS A 1131 9.43 -59.51 22.43
C LYS A 1131 9.89 -60.74 23.20
N ASP A 1132 10.48 -61.71 22.51
CA ASP A 1132 11.03 -62.93 23.09
C ASP A 1132 12.40 -62.65 23.76
N GLU A 1133 13.25 -61.78 23.19
CA GLU A 1133 14.51 -61.32 23.83
C GLU A 1133 14.29 -60.45 25.08
N TYR A 1134 13.18 -59.68 25.14
CA TYR A 1134 12.85 -58.83 26.29
C TYR A 1134 12.43 -59.63 27.54
N LEU A 1135 12.10 -60.92 27.38
CA LEU A 1135 11.63 -61.78 28.47
C LEU A 1135 12.75 -62.60 29.13
N GLU A 1136 13.94 -62.70 28.54
CA GLU A 1136 15.02 -63.55 29.07
C GLU A 1136 16.08 -62.82 29.93
N HIS A 1137 16.27 -61.50 29.82
CA HIS A 1137 17.30 -60.79 30.62
C HIS A 1137 16.85 -59.40 31.14
N PRO A 1138 16.23 -59.31 32.33
CA PRO A 1138 15.78 -58.03 32.91
C PRO A 1138 16.86 -57.24 33.67
N SER A 1139 18.11 -57.73 33.73
CA SER A 1139 19.07 -57.29 34.76
C SER A 1139 20.48 -56.95 34.26
N GLN A 1140 20.62 -56.39 33.07
CA GLN A 1140 21.83 -55.67 32.67
C GLN A 1140 21.44 -54.45 31.84
N MET A 1141 21.48 -53.29 32.50
CA MET A 1141 21.51 -51.97 31.86
C MET A 1141 22.94 -51.48 31.89
#